data_AF-A0A0B7N092-F1
#
_entry.id   AF-A0A0B7N092-F1
#
_cell.length_a   1.000
_cell.length_b   1.000
_cell.length_c   1.000
_cell.angle_alpha   90.00
_cell.angle_beta   90.00
_cell.angle_gamma   90.00
#
_symmetry.space_group_name_H-M   'P 1'
#
loop_
_entity.id
_entity.type
_entity.pdbx_description
1 polymer ?
#
loop_
_entity_poly.entity_id
_entity_poly.type
_entity_poly.pdbx_seq_one_letter_code
_entity_poly.pdbx_strand_id
1 'polypeptide(L)'
;MAHSKSLDAFYSLLDQYKQVAFPNLVDQEKSAAATFDLLASVEHVKHIPDQIRITNLRPSQFDTTIKYMLDGIDTVEDDNDHRVDLLRALSALIFENANNSQRFAARLSKTLLALGNRACRPLEVRRMAINCIGNACAGASGTKLQPLFQDFYACLLGNVCTVDRTAQGTIMVASTSLDFADTAVRKVSSSTLRSLQFLLAQDKTLISNPLCDIVEIIYTFIFLHVNVQSYGAGQPANATPNRRNRLLSSAAAPMTATNRPFQMSWRTPLHNKPASLVTSSESELSDSGSLTEMSPRRQRDNAKIRINALLCLAAIANTTPKALYPHWHKFLPDTFSIFLDNNACKGELPPLLKSDNQPYSLFTILLYDPMVTVRTAVCNTLVSMLDGSKQYISLAQESERKKSSFTSLSENLGSIIRDLHQGLIYALRKEQSNPVLTLIMHVITTLVENCSYEKLSKSHLPELYHAVADHWKESSLHSPILKAVSSIFSIYQDNLRELIHGNVVDQIILPALSNPNEDQEAQAEVWPTCTTLTKYYYKDTMPLLWQKLVDTTSALPISAASLKFVESYATAIHESGDISSENVLWWQTIIESYLQKAATDQDTASVRVAACDCFASMSKDIFETFHYRHQRLAITLLFSLTSDADANVRAAACRALGVFVLFPSLREDPLFFSDMIKAALLQKDDKTILVRVRASWATANLCDALVLENDNNPDFDFREYMSTADWIQVLEMSTSGSLDNEKLRPNAVRAIGSLLRVTPKEYFENTRIMSLVKNAMQGLEKNIETGSLKVRWNACHATSNMLLNPHFPIGYSAKEGGIYPWTHTVYQSLIHSLLHCKNFKVRINACLALTTPKRQDQYGGKLVLIVKSILEAWDVCEKNTEYKEIKYKQQLEQQIKHSLRCIQDWLPVQFKDKVSQILLGACDP
;
A
#
# COMPACT_ATOMS: atom_id res chain seq x y z
N MET A 1 -6.55 -46.78 44.85
CA MET A 1 -5.31 -47.58 45.00
C MET A 1 -4.89 -48.36 43.74
N ALA A 2 -5.48 -48.09 42.55
CA ALA A 2 -5.02 -48.65 41.27
C ALA A 2 -4.26 -47.63 40.38
N HIS A 3 -4.16 -46.36 40.79
CA HIS A 3 -3.45 -45.30 40.07
C HIS A 3 -1.97 -45.13 40.43
N SER A 4 -1.49 -45.70 41.56
CA SER A 4 -0.06 -45.58 41.95
C SER A 4 0.82 -46.68 41.36
N LYS A 5 0.24 -47.81 40.93
CA LYS A 5 1.03 -48.94 40.38
C LYS A 5 1.43 -48.77 38.92
N SER A 6 0.82 -47.89 38.13
CA SER A 6 1.25 -47.62 36.74
C SER A 6 2.31 -46.53 36.64
N LEU A 7 2.34 -45.59 37.58
CA LEU A 7 3.37 -44.55 37.65
C LEU A 7 4.70 -45.12 38.15
N ASP A 8 4.66 -45.97 39.19
CA ASP A 8 5.84 -46.67 39.68
C ASP A 8 6.36 -47.72 38.68
N ALA A 9 5.47 -48.39 37.94
CA ALA A 9 5.88 -49.28 36.84
C ALA A 9 6.50 -48.50 35.67
N PHE A 10 6.02 -47.29 35.37
CA PHE A 10 6.58 -46.40 34.34
C PHE A 10 7.95 -45.86 34.75
N TYR A 11 8.12 -45.39 35.99
CA TYR A 11 9.42 -44.94 36.50
C TYR A 11 10.41 -46.09 36.69
N SER A 12 9.96 -47.28 37.08
CA SER A 12 10.81 -48.47 37.22
C SER A 12 11.27 -49.03 35.87
N LEU A 13 10.42 -48.99 34.82
CA LEU A 13 10.84 -49.30 33.44
C LEU A 13 11.86 -48.27 32.93
N LEU A 14 11.68 -46.99 33.28
CA LEU A 14 12.57 -45.89 32.89
C LEU A 14 13.97 -46.04 33.52
N ASP A 15 14.06 -46.51 34.75
CA ASP A 15 15.33 -46.76 35.46
C ASP A 15 16.00 -48.08 35.06
N GLN A 16 15.23 -49.16 34.81
CA GLN A 16 15.78 -50.40 34.26
C GLN A 16 16.35 -50.20 32.85
N TYR A 17 15.73 -49.34 32.03
CA TYR A 17 16.22 -49.04 30.68
C TYR A 17 17.50 -48.19 30.69
N LYS A 18 17.67 -47.27 31.66
CA LYS A 18 18.91 -46.50 31.86
C LYS A 18 20.10 -47.38 32.24
N GLN A 19 19.89 -48.40 33.08
CA GLN A 19 20.96 -49.29 33.55
C GLN A 19 21.36 -50.36 32.52
N VAL A 20 20.44 -50.79 31.65
CA VAL A 20 20.73 -51.79 30.60
C VAL A 20 21.33 -51.14 29.34
N ALA A 21 20.94 -49.90 29.01
CA ALA A 21 21.37 -49.26 27.77
C ALA A 21 22.74 -48.55 27.87
N PHE A 22 23.19 -48.12 29.06
CA PHE A 22 24.43 -47.34 29.21
C PHE A 22 25.20 -47.68 30.49
N PRO A 23 25.92 -48.81 30.52
CA PRO A 23 26.70 -49.19 31.70
C PRO A 23 28.02 -48.41 31.82
N ASN A 24 28.58 -47.85 30.73
CA ASN A 24 29.81 -47.05 30.76
C ASN A 24 29.94 -46.14 29.52
N LEU A 25 29.60 -44.86 29.63
CA LEU A 25 30.09 -43.69 28.86
C LEU A 25 29.43 -42.49 29.57
N VAL A 26 30.09 -41.51 30.23
CA VAL A 26 31.40 -40.89 30.00
C VAL A 26 31.66 -40.74 28.50
N ASP A 27 31.37 -39.54 28.00
CA ASP A 27 31.68 -38.98 26.68
C ASP A 27 30.57 -38.89 25.63
N GLN A 28 30.31 -37.61 25.32
CA GLN A 28 29.73 -36.97 24.13
C GLN A 28 28.78 -37.77 23.23
N GLU A 29 27.48 -37.43 23.27
CA GLU A 29 26.70 -36.84 22.16
C GLU A 29 25.18 -36.92 22.44
N LYS A 30 24.48 -35.82 22.11
CA LYS A 30 23.04 -35.80 21.73
C LYS A 30 22.05 -36.31 22.79
N SER A 31 21.98 -35.63 23.94
CA SER A 31 21.04 -36.00 25.01
C SER A 31 19.67 -35.33 24.90
N ALA A 32 18.63 -36.18 24.95
CA ALA A 32 17.21 -35.88 25.13
C ALA A 32 16.85 -35.22 26.48
N ALA A 33 17.83 -34.87 27.32
CA ALA A 33 17.62 -34.11 28.56
C ALA A 33 16.86 -32.79 28.32
N ALA A 34 17.13 -32.10 27.21
CA ALA A 34 16.42 -30.86 26.84
C ALA A 34 14.94 -31.08 26.43
N THR A 35 14.55 -32.31 26.11
CA THR A 35 13.14 -32.65 25.78
C THR A 35 12.34 -32.99 27.05
N PHE A 36 13.03 -33.34 28.13
CA PHE A 36 12.43 -33.68 29.42
C PHE A 36 12.22 -32.47 30.36
N ASP A 37 13.02 -31.41 30.24
CA ASP A 37 12.72 -30.13 30.93
C ASP A 37 11.41 -29.48 30.43
N LEU A 38 11.02 -29.76 29.17
CA LEU A 38 9.78 -29.25 28.59
C LEU A 38 8.53 -29.91 29.21
N LEU A 39 8.63 -31.16 29.65
CA LEU A 39 7.49 -31.95 30.15
C LEU A 39 7.29 -31.84 31.67
N ALA A 40 8.32 -31.44 32.43
CA ALA A 40 8.19 -31.06 33.84
C ALA A 40 7.35 -29.76 34.03
N SER A 41 7.15 -28.98 32.97
CA SER A 41 6.35 -27.74 33.00
C SER A 41 4.83 -27.93 32.98
N VAL A 42 4.34 -29.16 32.83
CA VAL A 42 2.90 -29.45 32.64
C VAL A 42 2.07 -29.20 33.90
N GLU A 43 2.64 -29.23 35.11
CA GLU A 43 1.94 -28.80 36.34
C GLU A 43 1.80 -27.27 36.47
N HIS A 44 2.53 -26.48 35.69
CA HIS A 44 2.40 -25.00 35.67
C HIS A 44 1.37 -24.49 34.65
N VAL A 45 0.81 -25.35 33.79
CA VAL A 45 -0.14 -24.95 32.72
C VAL A 45 -1.49 -24.47 33.26
N LYS A 46 -1.80 -24.69 34.55
CA LYS A 46 -3.03 -24.19 35.18
C LYS A 46 -3.06 -22.68 35.46
N HIS A 47 -1.92 -21.97 35.33
CA HIS A 47 -1.83 -20.54 35.68
C HIS A 47 -1.12 -19.63 34.65
N ILE A 48 -1.01 -20.06 33.38
CA ILE A 48 -0.31 -19.26 32.36
C ILE A 48 -1.33 -18.44 31.53
N PRO A 49 -1.28 -17.09 31.52
CA PRO A 49 -2.05 -16.27 30.58
C PRO A 49 -1.53 -16.49 29.14
N ASP A 50 -2.44 -16.32 28.18
CA ASP A 50 -2.25 -16.24 26.72
C ASP A 50 -0.80 -16.29 26.15
N GLN A 51 -0.57 -17.26 25.23
CA GLN A 51 0.50 -17.33 24.21
C GLN A 51 1.93 -17.73 24.66
N ILE A 52 2.22 -19.05 24.71
CA ILE A 52 3.57 -19.57 24.44
C ILE A 52 3.65 -19.98 22.96
N ARG A 53 4.48 -19.30 22.17
CA ARG A 53 4.81 -19.66 20.79
C ARG A 53 5.80 -20.84 20.80
N ILE A 54 5.32 -22.04 20.46
CA ILE A 54 6.17 -23.23 20.26
C ILE A 54 6.74 -23.23 18.83
N THR A 55 7.39 -22.14 18.41
CA THR A 55 7.89 -21.98 17.02
C THR A 55 9.31 -22.51 16.80
N ASN A 56 9.99 -22.95 17.87
CA ASN A 56 11.41 -23.31 17.84
C ASN A 56 11.71 -24.81 18.06
N LEU A 57 10.70 -25.69 17.93
CA LEU A 57 10.95 -27.13 18.01
C LEU A 57 11.68 -27.62 16.75
N ARG A 58 12.69 -28.49 16.95
CA ARG A 58 13.27 -29.24 15.83
C ARG A 58 12.18 -30.11 15.20
N PRO A 59 12.18 -30.33 13.88
CA PRO A 59 11.16 -31.16 13.22
C PRO A 59 10.98 -32.55 13.84
N SER A 60 12.05 -33.19 14.32
CA SER A 60 11.97 -34.48 15.01
C SER A 60 11.26 -34.41 16.37
N GLN A 61 11.44 -33.32 17.11
CA GLN A 61 10.74 -33.08 18.37
C GLN A 61 9.27 -32.79 18.11
N PHE A 62 8.96 -31.95 17.11
CA PHE A 62 7.59 -31.70 16.67
C PHE A 62 6.87 -33.00 16.29
N ASP A 63 7.51 -33.84 15.46
CA ASP A 63 6.95 -35.11 14.99
C ASP A 63 6.67 -36.08 16.15
N THR A 64 7.48 -36.07 17.19
CA THR A 64 7.29 -36.92 18.39
C THR A 64 6.14 -36.39 19.25
N THR A 65 6.13 -35.09 19.51
CA THR A 65 5.12 -34.43 20.35
C THR A 65 3.73 -34.50 19.73
N ILE A 66 3.60 -34.26 18.41
CA ILE A 66 2.30 -34.33 17.74
C ILE A 66 1.76 -35.75 17.68
N LYS A 67 2.62 -36.77 17.53
CA LYS A 67 2.22 -38.18 17.60
C LYS A 67 1.70 -38.53 18.99
N TYR A 68 2.44 -38.18 20.05
CA TYR A 68 2.02 -38.40 21.43
C TYR A 68 0.65 -37.79 21.72
N MET A 69 0.43 -36.55 21.28
CA MET A 69 -0.86 -35.86 21.47
C MET A 69 -1.99 -36.56 20.71
N LEU A 70 -1.77 -36.93 19.44
CA LEU A 70 -2.79 -37.61 18.63
C LEU A 70 -3.07 -39.03 19.14
N ASP A 71 -2.05 -39.77 19.57
CA ASP A 71 -2.20 -41.10 20.18
C ASP A 71 -2.98 -41.00 21.50
N GLY A 72 -2.71 -39.98 22.32
CA GLY A 72 -3.47 -39.71 23.54
C GLY A 72 -4.94 -39.38 23.24
N ILE A 73 -5.21 -38.55 22.24
CA ILE A 73 -6.59 -38.19 21.87
C ILE A 73 -7.37 -39.42 21.38
N ASP A 74 -6.72 -40.31 20.62
CA ASP A 74 -7.34 -41.52 20.07
C ASP A 74 -7.58 -42.60 21.14
N THR A 75 -6.81 -42.62 22.24
CA THR A 75 -6.88 -43.68 23.27
C THR A 75 -7.72 -43.32 24.48
N VAL A 76 -7.84 -42.03 24.80
CA VAL A 76 -8.60 -41.54 25.95
C VAL A 76 -10.06 -41.45 25.56
N GLU A 77 -10.82 -42.54 25.73
CA GLU A 77 -12.24 -42.61 25.36
C GLU A 77 -13.20 -42.00 26.41
N ASP A 78 -12.93 -42.23 27.70
CA ASP A 78 -13.87 -41.94 28.81
C ASP A 78 -13.52 -40.71 29.66
N ASP A 79 -12.30 -40.17 29.56
CA ASP A 79 -11.86 -38.97 30.31
C ASP A 79 -11.87 -37.72 29.41
N ASN A 80 -12.98 -36.99 29.48
CA ASN A 80 -13.17 -35.78 28.67
C ASN A 80 -12.27 -34.61 29.09
N ASP A 81 -11.90 -34.51 30.37
CA ASP A 81 -11.05 -33.42 30.86
C ASP A 81 -9.61 -33.62 30.37
N HIS A 82 -9.10 -34.86 30.46
CA HIS A 82 -7.80 -35.20 29.91
C HIS A 82 -7.75 -35.03 28.38
N ARG A 83 -8.82 -35.40 27.67
CA ARG A 83 -8.93 -35.17 26.22
C ARG A 83 -8.90 -33.68 25.85
N VAL A 84 -9.55 -32.83 26.65
CA VAL A 84 -9.55 -31.37 26.48
C VAL A 84 -8.14 -30.80 26.67
N ASP A 85 -7.40 -31.28 27.66
CA ASP A 85 -6.01 -30.86 27.89
C ASP A 85 -5.08 -31.25 26.73
N LEU A 86 -5.24 -32.47 26.21
CA LEU A 86 -4.49 -32.93 25.03
C LEU A 86 -4.80 -32.08 23.78
N LEU A 87 -6.07 -31.76 23.53
CA LEU A 87 -6.47 -30.88 22.43
C LEU A 87 -5.94 -29.44 22.64
N ARG A 88 -5.90 -28.94 23.87
CA ARG A 88 -5.34 -27.62 24.16
C ARG A 88 -3.84 -27.59 23.86
N ALA A 89 -3.11 -28.63 24.25
CA ALA A 89 -1.69 -28.77 23.96
C ALA A 89 -1.43 -28.92 22.45
N LEU A 90 -2.26 -29.70 21.75
CA LEU A 90 -2.20 -29.83 20.29
C LEU A 90 -2.45 -28.49 19.58
N SER A 91 -3.46 -27.74 20.02
CA SER A 91 -3.80 -26.42 19.48
C SER A 91 -2.65 -25.43 19.58
N ALA A 92 -1.89 -25.45 20.68
CA ALA A 92 -0.71 -24.62 20.87
C ALA A 92 0.48 -25.09 20.01
N LEU A 93 0.65 -26.40 19.85
CA LEU A 93 1.72 -26.98 19.03
C LEU A 93 1.59 -26.60 17.55
N ILE A 94 0.37 -26.67 17.00
CA ILE A 94 0.14 -26.49 15.55
C ILE A 94 0.02 -25.04 15.08
N PHE A 95 -0.22 -24.09 16.00
CA PHE A 95 -0.34 -22.65 15.67
C PHE A 95 0.95 -22.11 15.04
N GLU A 96 0.84 -21.43 13.89
CA GLU A 96 1.97 -20.92 13.10
C GLU A 96 3.03 -21.98 12.71
N ASN A 97 2.71 -23.28 12.81
CA ASN A 97 3.59 -24.41 12.51
C ASN A 97 3.14 -25.22 11.27
N ALA A 98 2.44 -24.58 10.33
CA ALA A 98 1.81 -25.24 9.19
C ALA A 98 2.75 -26.15 8.37
N ASN A 99 4.01 -25.75 8.21
CA ASN A 99 5.03 -26.52 7.48
C ASN A 99 5.38 -27.87 8.11
N ASN A 100 5.31 -27.97 9.43
CA ASN A 100 5.53 -29.22 10.17
C ASN A 100 4.21 -30.00 10.27
N SER A 101 3.11 -29.32 10.58
CA SER A 101 1.76 -29.89 10.69
C SER A 101 1.29 -30.60 9.42
N GLN A 102 1.68 -30.12 8.23
CA GLN A 102 1.25 -30.73 6.96
C GLN A 102 1.68 -32.20 6.78
N ARG A 103 2.70 -32.68 7.50
CA ARG A 103 3.10 -34.10 7.48
C ARG A 103 2.05 -35.02 8.10
N PHE A 104 1.25 -34.48 9.00
CA PHE A 104 0.19 -35.18 9.73
C PHE A 104 -1.21 -34.78 9.23
N ALA A 105 -1.31 -34.09 8.09
CA ALA A 105 -2.54 -33.52 7.55
C ALA A 105 -3.73 -34.49 7.55
N ALA A 106 -3.54 -35.72 7.06
CA ALA A 106 -4.61 -36.71 6.99
C ALA A 106 -5.12 -37.13 8.38
N ARG A 107 -4.20 -37.38 9.32
CA ARG A 107 -4.56 -37.78 10.69
C ARG A 107 -5.20 -36.61 11.46
N LEU A 108 -4.61 -35.42 11.35
CA LEU A 108 -5.16 -34.19 11.90
C LEU A 108 -6.58 -33.93 11.40
N SER A 109 -6.80 -34.02 10.08
CA SER A 109 -8.12 -33.82 9.49
C SER A 109 -9.14 -34.81 10.06
N LYS A 110 -8.81 -36.11 10.06
CA LYS A 110 -9.70 -37.16 10.58
C LYS A 110 -10.10 -36.90 12.04
N THR A 111 -9.13 -36.66 12.92
CA THR A 111 -9.38 -36.45 14.36
C THR A 111 -10.15 -35.14 14.61
N LEU A 112 -9.74 -34.05 13.97
CA LEU A 112 -10.33 -32.73 14.22
C LEU A 112 -11.74 -32.57 13.62
N LEU A 113 -12.02 -33.14 12.44
CA LEU A 113 -13.36 -33.11 11.85
C LEU A 113 -14.36 -33.94 12.67
N ALA A 114 -13.93 -35.08 13.23
CA ALA A 114 -14.78 -35.91 14.08
C ALA A 114 -15.15 -35.17 15.38
N LEU A 115 -14.17 -34.59 16.06
CA LEU A 115 -14.38 -33.91 17.34
C LEU A 115 -14.97 -32.50 17.18
N GLY A 116 -14.71 -31.83 16.06
CA GLY A 116 -15.23 -30.49 15.75
C GLY A 116 -16.67 -30.47 15.23
N ASN A 117 -17.26 -31.63 14.94
CA ASN A 117 -18.62 -31.75 14.40
C ASN A 117 -19.68 -31.22 15.39
N ARG A 118 -20.76 -30.60 14.87
CA ARG A 118 -21.90 -30.09 15.67
C ARG A 118 -22.50 -31.14 16.62
N ALA A 119 -22.52 -32.41 16.22
CA ALA A 119 -23.06 -33.51 17.02
C ALA A 119 -22.18 -33.89 18.22
N CYS A 120 -20.88 -33.55 18.21
CA CYS A 120 -19.95 -33.96 19.27
C CYS A 120 -20.32 -33.38 20.64
N ARG A 121 -20.22 -34.23 21.67
CA ARG A 121 -20.37 -33.90 23.09
C ARG A 121 -19.21 -34.54 23.87
N PRO A 122 -18.72 -33.92 24.96
CA PRO A 122 -19.16 -32.64 25.53
C PRO A 122 -18.76 -31.41 24.68
N LEU A 123 -19.44 -30.28 24.90
CA LEU A 123 -19.23 -29.04 24.12
C LEU A 123 -17.82 -28.45 24.27
N GLU A 124 -17.15 -28.74 25.39
CA GLU A 124 -15.78 -28.34 25.69
C GLU A 124 -14.77 -29.00 24.73
N VAL A 125 -14.86 -30.33 24.56
CA VAL A 125 -14.05 -31.11 23.59
C VAL A 125 -14.25 -30.56 22.17
N ARG A 126 -15.51 -30.35 21.78
CA ARG A 126 -15.86 -29.76 20.48
C ARG A 126 -15.21 -28.40 20.26
N ARG A 127 -15.27 -27.53 21.27
CA ARG A 127 -14.65 -26.19 21.19
C ARG A 127 -13.13 -26.26 21.02
N MET A 128 -12.44 -27.13 21.75
CA MET A 128 -10.99 -27.26 21.63
C MET A 128 -10.57 -27.85 20.28
N ALA A 129 -11.33 -28.80 19.74
CA ALA A 129 -11.11 -29.29 18.37
C ALA A 129 -11.30 -28.18 17.33
N ILE A 130 -12.33 -27.34 17.47
CA ILE A 130 -12.54 -26.15 16.61
C ILE A 130 -11.34 -25.20 16.69
N ASN A 131 -10.83 -24.91 17.89
CA ASN A 131 -9.63 -24.08 18.04
C ASN A 131 -8.41 -24.69 17.34
N CYS A 132 -8.24 -26.03 17.40
CA CYS A 132 -7.19 -26.72 16.66
C CYS A 132 -7.34 -26.54 15.15
N ILE A 133 -8.57 -26.64 14.61
CA ILE A 133 -8.85 -26.39 13.19
C ILE A 133 -8.38 -24.98 12.79
N GLY A 134 -8.79 -23.96 13.54
CA GLY A 134 -8.36 -22.58 13.29
C GLY A 134 -6.85 -22.41 13.32
N ASN A 135 -6.20 -22.92 14.37
CA ASN A 135 -4.75 -22.79 14.55
C ASN A 135 -3.94 -23.58 13.51
N ALA A 136 -4.45 -24.71 13.02
CA ALA A 136 -3.84 -25.47 11.92
C ALA A 136 -3.80 -24.65 10.61
N CYS A 137 -4.73 -23.71 10.45
CA CYS A 137 -4.83 -22.86 9.26
C CYS A 137 -4.00 -21.56 9.39
N ALA A 138 -3.63 -21.15 10.61
CA ALA A 138 -2.85 -19.94 10.83
C ALA A 138 -1.47 -20.02 10.13
N GLY A 139 -1.23 -19.14 9.14
CA GLY A 139 0.02 -19.10 8.38
C GLY A 139 0.23 -20.26 7.40
N ALA A 140 -0.84 -20.99 7.04
CA ALA A 140 -0.78 -22.19 6.21
C ALA A 140 -0.97 -21.94 4.69
N SER A 141 -0.97 -20.69 4.21
CA SER A 141 -1.11 -20.37 2.78
C SER A 141 -0.03 -21.05 1.94
N GLY A 142 -0.44 -21.72 0.86
CA GLY A 142 0.46 -22.43 -0.06
C GLY A 142 1.06 -23.75 0.46
N THR A 143 0.64 -24.22 1.63
CA THR A 143 1.07 -25.51 2.19
C THR A 143 0.19 -26.68 1.72
N LYS A 144 0.63 -27.92 1.94
CA LYS A 144 -0.20 -29.13 1.66
C LYS A 144 -1.44 -29.26 2.56
N LEU A 145 -1.66 -28.34 3.51
CA LEU A 145 -2.89 -28.28 4.30
C LEU A 145 -4.04 -27.62 3.55
N GLN A 146 -3.76 -26.82 2.52
CA GLN A 146 -4.79 -26.08 1.78
C GLN A 146 -5.94 -26.95 1.24
N PRO A 147 -5.73 -28.18 0.73
CA PRO A 147 -6.82 -29.06 0.32
C PRO A 147 -7.83 -29.38 1.44
N LEU A 148 -7.42 -29.33 2.71
CA LEU A 148 -8.30 -29.58 3.86
C LEU A 148 -9.19 -28.40 4.21
N PHE A 149 -8.91 -27.21 3.66
CA PHE A 149 -9.61 -25.99 4.04
C PHE A 149 -11.10 -26.03 3.72
N GLN A 150 -11.52 -26.69 2.64
CA GLN A 150 -12.94 -26.84 2.34
C GLN A 150 -13.67 -27.69 3.38
N ASP A 151 -13.08 -28.80 3.82
CA ASP A 151 -13.66 -29.67 4.85
C ASP A 151 -13.71 -28.96 6.21
N PHE A 152 -12.62 -28.28 6.58
CA PHE A 152 -12.58 -27.46 7.78
C PHE A 152 -13.60 -26.32 7.71
N TYR A 153 -13.75 -25.65 6.57
CA TYR A 153 -14.74 -24.60 6.35
C TYR A 153 -16.16 -25.15 6.57
N ALA A 154 -16.50 -26.27 5.94
CA ALA A 154 -17.81 -26.91 6.09
C ALA A 154 -18.10 -27.32 7.55
N CYS A 155 -17.10 -27.90 8.24
CA CYS A 155 -17.22 -28.28 9.65
C CYS A 155 -17.45 -27.06 10.56
N LEU A 156 -16.69 -25.98 10.34
CA LEU A 156 -16.85 -24.74 11.10
C LEU A 156 -18.24 -24.13 10.84
N LEU A 157 -18.66 -24.00 9.58
CA LEU A 157 -19.99 -23.50 9.23
C LEU A 157 -21.11 -24.31 9.88
N GLY A 158 -20.99 -25.64 9.96
CA GLY A 158 -21.99 -26.49 10.62
C GLY A 158 -22.24 -26.15 12.10
N ASN A 159 -21.29 -25.48 12.78
CA ASN A 159 -21.43 -25.06 14.18
C ASN A 159 -22.15 -23.71 14.35
N VAL A 160 -22.23 -22.89 13.30
CA VAL A 160 -22.84 -21.54 13.33
C VAL A 160 -24.01 -21.37 12.36
N CYS A 161 -24.21 -22.30 11.43
CA CYS A 161 -25.23 -22.28 10.40
C CYS A 161 -26.18 -23.48 10.47
N THR A 162 -27.33 -23.34 9.84
CA THR A 162 -28.28 -24.43 9.54
C THR A 162 -28.61 -24.43 8.06
N VAL A 163 -28.97 -25.61 7.53
CA VAL A 163 -29.40 -25.76 6.15
C VAL A 163 -30.89 -25.40 6.05
N ASP A 164 -31.24 -24.43 5.22
CA ASP A 164 -32.62 -24.01 4.96
C ASP A 164 -32.97 -24.22 3.47
N ARG A 165 -34.23 -24.58 3.20
CA ARG A 165 -34.74 -24.81 1.84
C ARG A 165 -35.52 -23.59 1.39
N THR A 166 -34.92 -22.80 0.50
CA THR A 166 -35.61 -21.66 -0.12
C THR A 166 -36.12 -22.02 -1.52
N ALA A 167 -36.99 -21.18 -2.07
CA ALA A 167 -37.52 -21.33 -3.43
C ALA A 167 -36.44 -21.29 -4.53
N GLN A 168 -35.21 -20.86 -4.21
CA GLN A 168 -34.06 -20.78 -5.12
C GLN A 168 -33.02 -21.88 -4.90
N GLY A 169 -33.22 -22.80 -3.94
CA GLY A 169 -32.30 -23.89 -3.63
C GLY A 169 -32.07 -24.10 -2.13
N THR A 170 -31.14 -25.00 -1.81
CA THR A 170 -30.70 -25.26 -0.43
C THR A 170 -29.59 -24.26 -0.08
N ILE A 171 -29.80 -23.40 0.91
CA ILE A 171 -28.82 -22.40 1.35
C ILE A 171 -28.48 -22.62 2.83
N MET A 172 -27.23 -22.40 3.20
CA MET A 172 -26.86 -22.33 4.63
C MET A 172 -27.10 -20.90 5.13
N VAL A 173 -27.88 -20.76 6.20
CA VAL A 173 -28.17 -19.49 6.89
C VAL A 173 -27.68 -19.55 8.33
N ALA A 174 -27.43 -18.40 8.94
CA ALA A 174 -27.05 -18.33 10.36
C ALA A 174 -28.08 -19.08 11.23
N SER A 175 -27.59 -19.92 12.15
CA SER A 175 -28.43 -20.85 12.90
C SER A 175 -29.29 -20.10 13.92
N THR A 176 -30.58 -19.90 13.61
CA THR A 176 -31.58 -19.30 14.52
C THR A 176 -31.94 -20.21 15.69
N SER A 177 -31.56 -21.50 15.63
CA SER A 177 -31.78 -22.51 16.67
C SER A 177 -30.67 -22.61 17.73
N LEU A 178 -29.63 -21.76 17.67
CA LEU A 178 -28.59 -21.76 18.70
C LEU A 178 -29.14 -21.13 19.99
N ASP A 179 -29.14 -21.90 21.07
CA ASP A 179 -29.50 -21.38 22.39
C ASP A 179 -28.34 -20.57 22.98
N PHE A 180 -28.33 -19.26 22.68
CA PHE A 180 -27.37 -18.33 23.24
C PHE A 180 -27.62 -18.00 24.73
N ALA A 181 -28.63 -18.59 25.39
CA ALA A 181 -28.72 -18.59 26.84
C ALA A 181 -27.61 -19.47 27.46
N ASP A 182 -27.24 -20.57 26.80
CA ASP A 182 -26.14 -21.46 27.23
C ASP A 182 -24.76 -20.82 26.97
N THR A 183 -23.95 -20.75 28.03
CA THR A 183 -22.57 -20.27 27.99
C THR A 183 -21.67 -21.14 27.11
N ALA A 184 -21.85 -22.46 27.13
CA ALA A 184 -21.05 -23.37 26.32
C ALA A 184 -21.31 -23.16 24.81
N VAL A 185 -22.56 -22.89 24.42
CA VAL A 185 -22.92 -22.54 23.03
C VAL A 185 -22.26 -21.23 22.61
N ARG A 186 -22.33 -20.17 23.45
CA ARG A 186 -21.63 -18.89 23.16
C ARG A 186 -20.12 -19.08 22.94
N LYS A 187 -19.47 -19.87 23.80
CA LYS A 187 -18.04 -20.18 23.67
C LYS A 187 -17.71 -20.93 22.38
N VAL A 188 -18.54 -21.91 21.98
CA VAL A 188 -18.35 -22.63 20.71
C VAL A 188 -18.51 -21.69 19.51
N SER A 189 -19.56 -20.86 19.48
CA SER A 189 -19.77 -19.89 18.39
C SER A 189 -18.61 -18.91 18.28
N SER A 190 -18.11 -18.39 19.41
CA SER A 190 -16.94 -17.51 19.44
C SER A 190 -15.68 -18.20 18.88
N SER A 191 -15.36 -19.41 19.32
CA SER A 191 -14.23 -20.21 18.80
C SER A 191 -14.37 -20.54 17.31
N THR A 192 -15.60 -20.79 16.84
CA THR A 192 -15.90 -21.07 15.45
C THR A 192 -15.59 -19.85 14.58
N LEU A 193 -16.08 -18.67 14.96
CA LEU A 193 -15.80 -17.42 14.25
C LEU A 193 -14.30 -17.07 14.23
N ARG A 194 -13.59 -17.28 15.34
CA ARG A 194 -12.13 -17.11 15.37
C ARG A 194 -11.42 -18.04 14.39
N SER A 195 -11.88 -19.28 14.29
CA SER A 195 -11.28 -20.27 13.39
C SER A 195 -11.61 -19.95 11.92
N LEU A 196 -12.82 -19.45 11.65
CA LEU A 196 -13.22 -18.95 10.33
C LEU A 196 -12.37 -17.75 9.91
N GLN A 197 -12.08 -16.80 10.81
CA GLN A 197 -11.18 -15.69 10.52
C GLN A 197 -9.83 -16.19 9.97
N PHE A 198 -9.18 -17.13 10.68
CA PHE A 198 -7.88 -17.65 10.23
C PHE A 198 -7.97 -18.34 8.88
N LEU A 199 -9.06 -19.06 8.62
CA LEU A 199 -9.25 -19.75 7.35
C LEU A 199 -9.49 -18.78 6.18
N LEU A 200 -10.38 -17.80 6.37
CA LEU A 200 -10.71 -16.77 5.39
C LEU A 200 -9.49 -15.90 5.04
N ALA A 201 -8.59 -15.69 6.00
CA ALA A 201 -7.35 -14.94 5.78
C ALA A 201 -6.34 -15.66 4.85
N GLN A 202 -6.50 -16.97 4.62
CA GLN A 202 -5.51 -17.80 3.92
C GLN A 202 -5.97 -18.24 2.53
N ASP A 203 -7.28 -18.39 2.31
CA ASP A 203 -7.82 -18.89 1.05
C ASP A 203 -9.02 -18.08 0.54
N LYS A 204 -8.73 -17.22 -0.45
CA LYS A 204 -9.73 -16.41 -1.15
C LYS A 204 -10.80 -17.23 -1.90
N THR A 205 -10.53 -18.50 -2.23
CA THR A 205 -11.47 -19.33 -2.99
C THR A 205 -12.72 -19.66 -2.19
N LEU A 206 -12.61 -19.67 -0.86
CA LEU A 206 -13.74 -19.87 0.06
C LEU A 206 -14.76 -18.72 -0.01
N ILE A 207 -14.34 -17.55 -0.48
CA ILE A 207 -15.18 -16.37 -0.67
C ILE A 207 -15.68 -16.30 -2.12
N SER A 208 -14.82 -16.59 -3.10
CA SER A 208 -15.20 -16.51 -4.52
C SER A 208 -16.10 -17.66 -4.98
N ASN A 209 -15.99 -18.84 -4.35
CA ASN A 209 -16.84 -20.01 -4.61
C ASN A 209 -17.46 -20.49 -3.28
N PRO A 210 -18.36 -19.71 -2.68
CA PRO A 210 -18.71 -19.91 -1.29
C PRO A 210 -19.76 -21.02 -1.13
N LEU A 211 -19.62 -21.83 -0.08
CA LEU A 211 -20.64 -22.83 0.32
C LEU A 211 -21.93 -22.18 0.84
N CYS A 212 -21.86 -20.90 1.24
CA CYS A 212 -22.92 -20.14 1.88
C CYS A 212 -22.72 -18.64 1.67
N ASP A 213 -23.74 -17.81 1.91
CA ASP A 213 -23.52 -16.35 2.00
C ASP A 213 -22.79 -16.02 3.32
N ILE A 214 -21.46 -16.15 3.29
CA ILE A 214 -20.59 -15.91 4.45
C ILE A 214 -20.68 -14.46 4.93
N VAL A 215 -20.95 -13.53 4.03
CA VAL A 215 -21.11 -12.11 4.36
C VAL A 215 -22.37 -11.90 5.20
N GLU A 216 -23.47 -12.56 4.84
CA GLU A 216 -24.72 -12.53 5.62
C GLU A 216 -24.59 -13.21 6.99
N ILE A 217 -23.85 -14.31 7.06
CA ILE A 217 -23.56 -14.98 8.33
C ILE A 217 -22.76 -14.05 9.25
N ILE A 218 -21.69 -13.44 8.73
CA ILE A 218 -20.88 -12.48 9.49
C ILE A 218 -21.73 -11.28 9.92
N TYR A 219 -22.55 -10.71 9.03
CA TYR A 219 -23.50 -9.64 9.36
C TYR A 219 -24.38 -10.02 10.56
N THR A 220 -24.97 -11.21 10.54
CA THR A 220 -25.82 -11.71 11.63
C THR A 220 -25.08 -11.75 12.96
N PHE A 221 -23.85 -12.27 13.00
CA PHE A 221 -23.08 -12.39 14.24
C PHE A 221 -22.50 -11.06 14.73
N ILE A 222 -22.21 -10.11 13.84
CA ILE A 222 -21.79 -8.75 14.20
C ILE A 222 -22.93 -8.04 14.97
N PHE A 223 -24.17 -8.16 14.48
CA PHE A 223 -25.32 -7.46 15.06
C PHE A 223 -26.15 -8.32 16.04
N LEU A 224 -25.66 -9.52 16.38
CA LEU A 224 -26.30 -10.41 17.34
C LEU A 224 -26.42 -9.73 18.70
N HIS A 225 -27.64 -9.73 19.25
CA HIS A 225 -28.00 -9.13 20.54
C HIS A 225 -27.56 -7.66 20.71
N VAL A 226 -27.41 -6.92 19.61
CA VAL A 226 -27.24 -5.46 19.66
C VAL A 226 -28.57 -4.83 20.02
N ASN A 227 -28.65 -4.27 21.23
CA ASN A 227 -29.83 -3.57 21.74
C ASN A 227 -29.44 -2.18 22.27
N VAL A 228 -29.56 -1.17 21.41
CA VAL A 228 -29.19 0.23 21.71
C VAL A 228 -29.98 0.78 22.91
N GLN A 229 -31.24 0.37 23.09
CA GLN A 229 -32.09 0.81 24.19
C GLN A 229 -31.58 0.28 25.54
N SER A 230 -31.09 -0.96 25.58
CA SER A 230 -30.51 -1.58 26.78
C SER A 230 -29.14 -1.01 27.15
N TYR A 231 -28.40 -0.43 26.21
CA TYR A 231 -27.09 0.18 26.47
C TYR A 231 -27.18 1.56 27.13
N GLY A 232 -28.28 2.31 26.92
CA GLY A 232 -28.50 3.63 27.52
C GLY A 232 -29.01 3.64 28.97
N ALA A 233 -29.55 2.53 29.47
CA ALA A 233 -30.20 2.45 30.79
C ALA A 233 -29.22 2.45 31.99
N GLY A 234 -27.91 2.43 31.76
CA GLY A 234 -26.87 2.40 32.80
C GLY A 234 -26.22 3.76 33.11
N GLN A 235 -26.61 4.85 32.45
CA GLN A 235 -26.09 6.18 32.77
C GLN A 235 -26.96 6.88 33.84
N PRO A 236 -26.38 7.53 34.86
CA PRO A 236 -27.16 8.26 35.87
C PRO A 236 -27.90 9.43 35.22
N ALA A 237 -29.22 9.33 35.13
CA ALA A 237 -30.07 10.37 34.57
C ALA A 237 -30.24 11.54 35.54
N ASN A 238 -29.47 12.61 35.35
CA ASN A 238 -29.83 13.95 35.84
C ASN A 238 -30.77 14.62 34.83
N ALA A 239 -32.01 14.14 34.72
CA ALA A 239 -33.05 14.88 34.01
C ALA A 239 -34.46 14.45 34.48
N THR A 240 -35.23 15.43 34.97
CA THR A 240 -36.63 15.28 35.38
C THR A 240 -37.54 14.97 34.17
N PRO A 241 -38.46 14.00 34.26
CA PRO A 241 -39.30 13.63 33.12
C PRO A 241 -40.52 14.55 33.00
N ASN A 242 -40.55 15.38 31.95
CA ASN A 242 -41.76 16.10 31.55
C ASN A 242 -42.68 15.17 30.73
N ARG A 243 -43.80 14.77 31.33
CA ARG A 243 -44.96 14.16 30.66
C ARG A 243 -45.59 15.18 29.71
N ARG A 244 -45.57 14.94 28.40
CA ARG A 244 -46.65 15.34 27.46
C ARG A 244 -46.45 14.72 26.08
N ASN A 245 -47.35 13.79 25.75
CA ASN A 245 -48.00 13.59 24.43
C ASN A 245 -48.41 12.11 24.26
N ARG A 246 -49.57 11.79 24.84
CA ARG A 246 -50.51 10.80 24.27
C ARG A 246 -51.52 11.56 23.42
N LEU A 247 -52.21 10.81 22.55
CA LEU A 247 -53.32 11.13 21.64
C LEU A 247 -52.83 11.12 20.17
N LEU A 248 -53.48 10.51 19.17
CA LEU A 248 -54.76 9.81 18.99
C LEU A 248 -54.68 9.07 17.64
N SER A 249 -55.24 7.87 17.52
CA SER A 249 -56.06 7.45 16.35
C SER A 249 -56.50 6.00 16.51
N SER A 250 -57.79 5.82 16.78
CA SER A 250 -58.53 4.58 16.55
C SER A 250 -59.66 4.90 15.56
N ALA A 251 -59.76 4.13 14.47
CA ALA A 251 -61.00 3.94 13.74
C ALA A 251 -60.96 2.55 13.07
N ALA A 252 -62.01 1.78 13.31
CA ALA A 252 -62.17 0.39 12.88
C ALA A 252 -63.12 0.32 11.66
N ALA A 253 -62.78 -0.53 10.67
CA ALA A 253 -63.70 -1.12 9.68
C ALA A 253 -62.99 -2.32 8.95
N PRO A 254 -63.68 -3.22 8.24
CA PRO A 254 -63.61 -4.66 8.49
C PRO A 254 -62.75 -5.49 7.51
N MET A 255 -62.53 -6.73 7.93
CA MET A 255 -61.69 -7.77 7.33
C MET A 255 -62.07 -8.13 5.89
N THR A 256 -61.08 -8.14 5.00
CA THR A 256 -61.03 -9.01 3.83
C THR A 256 -59.65 -9.67 3.78
N ALA A 257 -59.66 -11.00 3.75
CA ALA A 257 -58.49 -11.85 3.82
C ALA A 257 -57.76 -11.88 2.47
N THR A 258 -56.49 -11.44 2.45
CA THR A 258 -55.52 -11.83 1.41
C THR A 258 -54.14 -12.06 2.06
N ASN A 259 -53.56 -13.23 1.77
CA ASN A 259 -52.29 -13.72 2.30
C ASN A 259 -51.11 -12.76 2.02
N ARG A 260 -50.42 -12.33 3.09
CA ARG A 260 -49.04 -11.80 3.04
C ARG A 260 -48.19 -12.53 4.09
N PRO A 261 -46.92 -12.84 3.83
CA PRO A 261 -46.04 -13.50 4.79
C PRO A 261 -45.72 -12.57 5.97
N PHE A 262 -45.73 -13.15 7.18
CA PHE A 262 -45.51 -12.50 8.46
C PHE A 262 -44.15 -11.77 8.54
N GLN A 263 -44.18 -10.45 8.79
CA GLN A 263 -43.05 -9.71 9.37
C GLN A 263 -43.18 -9.75 10.90
N MET A 264 -42.12 -10.17 11.60
CA MET A 264 -42.12 -10.31 13.06
C MET A 264 -42.12 -8.97 13.79
N SER A 265 -43.19 -8.74 14.55
CA SER A 265 -43.31 -7.72 15.59
C SER A 265 -42.76 -8.27 16.90
N TRP A 266 -41.73 -7.64 17.47
CA TRP A 266 -41.19 -7.97 18.79
C TRP A 266 -41.71 -6.96 19.82
N ARG A 267 -42.76 -7.32 20.57
CA ARG A 267 -43.18 -6.60 21.79
C ARG A 267 -43.43 -7.59 22.92
N THR A 268 -42.78 -7.37 24.06
CA THR A 268 -43.16 -7.96 25.35
C THR A 268 -43.42 -6.82 26.35
N PRO A 269 -44.51 -6.82 27.15
CA PRO A 269 -44.81 -5.73 28.09
C PRO A 269 -44.00 -5.87 29.38
N LEU A 270 -43.33 -4.80 29.82
CA LEU A 270 -42.62 -4.71 31.10
C LEU A 270 -43.55 -4.18 32.20
N HIS A 271 -43.62 -4.86 33.35
CA HIS A 271 -44.23 -4.35 34.58
C HIS A 271 -43.11 -3.98 35.57
N ASN A 272 -43.09 -2.71 36.02
CA ASN A 272 -42.05 -2.12 36.87
C ASN A 272 -42.14 -2.55 38.34
N LYS A 273 -40.98 -2.88 38.95
CA LYS A 273 -40.65 -2.62 40.37
C LYS A 273 -39.13 -2.33 40.52
N PRO A 274 -38.70 -1.50 41.48
CA PRO A 274 -37.32 -1.00 41.55
C PRO A 274 -36.38 -1.98 42.27
N ALA A 275 -35.11 -2.06 41.83
CA ALA A 275 -34.06 -2.84 42.46
C ALA A 275 -33.07 -1.92 43.22
N SER A 276 -32.72 -2.32 44.44
CA SER A 276 -31.74 -1.68 45.31
C SER A 276 -30.30 -2.14 44.99
N LEU A 277 -29.35 -1.21 45.14
CA LEU A 277 -27.89 -1.44 45.05
C LEU A 277 -27.39 -2.43 46.11
N VAL A 278 -26.63 -3.45 45.71
CA VAL A 278 -25.61 -4.10 46.57
C VAL A 278 -24.42 -4.55 45.71
N THR A 279 -23.22 -4.30 46.24
CA THR A 279 -21.88 -4.60 45.71
C THR A 279 -21.42 -6.03 46.04
N SER A 280 -20.72 -6.67 45.09
CA SER A 280 -19.69 -7.71 45.21
C SER A 280 -19.81 -8.83 46.28
N SER A 281 -19.86 -10.10 45.84
CA SER A 281 -18.86 -11.14 46.18
C SER A 281 -19.06 -12.41 45.34
N GLU A 282 -17.98 -13.15 45.11
CA GLU A 282 -17.96 -14.45 44.43
C GLU A 282 -18.60 -15.53 45.31
N SER A 283 -19.70 -16.13 44.84
CA SER A 283 -20.13 -17.45 45.30
C SER A 283 -20.76 -18.22 44.15
N GLU A 284 -20.34 -19.48 44.01
CA GLU A 284 -20.97 -20.47 43.15
C GLU A 284 -22.24 -20.98 43.81
N LEU A 285 -23.26 -21.28 42.99
CA LEU A 285 -24.57 -21.86 43.32
C LEU A 285 -25.67 -20.87 43.75
N SER A 286 -26.48 -20.41 42.78
CA SER A 286 -27.95 -20.37 42.90
C SER A 286 -28.59 -20.06 41.54
N ASP A 287 -29.18 -21.09 40.92
CA ASP A 287 -30.07 -20.95 39.76
C ASP A 287 -31.42 -20.38 40.23
N SER A 288 -31.69 -19.12 39.90
CA SER A 288 -33.04 -18.60 39.82
C SER A 288 -33.19 -17.78 38.54
N GLY A 289 -33.84 -18.42 37.56
CA GLY A 289 -34.15 -17.83 36.27
C GLY A 289 -35.13 -16.68 36.38
N SER A 290 -34.62 -15.45 36.29
CA SER A 290 -35.35 -14.31 35.79
C SER A 290 -34.39 -13.40 35.03
N LEU A 291 -34.70 -13.23 33.74
CA LEU A 291 -34.32 -12.16 32.82
C LEU A 291 -33.39 -11.09 33.42
N THR A 292 -32.22 -10.87 32.84
CA THR A 292 -32.00 -9.64 32.05
C THR A 292 -30.79 -9.82 31.12
N GLU A 293 -30.86 -9.25 29.93
CA GLU A 293 -29.77 -9.22 28.94
C GLU A 293 -28.46 -8.54 29.42
N MET A 294 -28.44 -8.05 30.66
CA MET A 294 -27.40 -7.17 31.23
C MET A 294 -26.40 -7.86 32.18
N SER A 295 -26.34 -9.20 32.24
CA SER A 295 -25.27 -9.88 33.00
C SER A 295 -23.89 -9.53 32.41
N PRO A 296 -22.92 -9.00 33.20
CA PRO A 296 -21.60 -8.63 32.71
C PRO A 296 -20.82 -9.80 32.07
N ARG A 297 -21.09 -11.04 32.51
CA ARG A 297 -20.50 -12.26 31.91
C ARG A 297 -21.07 -12.49 30.49
N ARG A 298 -22.39 -12.43 30.33
CA ARG A 298 -23.07 -12.58 29.03
C ARG A 298 -22.67 -11.47 28.06
N GLN A 299 -22.53 -10.24 28.54
CA GLN A 299 -22.08 -9.10 27.75
C GLN A 299 -20.65 -9.31 27.22
N ARG A 300 -19.73 -9.82 28.05
CA ARG A 300 -18.37 -10.18 27.63
C ARG A 300 -18.34 -11.30 26.60
N ASP A 301 -19.17 -12.33 26.76
CA ASP A 301 -19.28 -13.42 25.79
C ASP A 301 -19.80 -12.92 24.44
N ASN A 302 -20.86 -12.09 24.44
CA ASN A 302 -21.41 -11.48 23.23
C ASN A 302 -20.39 -10.55 22.55
N ALA A 303 -19.63 -9.78 23.34
CA ALA A 303 -18.54 -8.94 22.82
C ALA A 303 -17.47 -9.79 22.12
N LYS A 304 -17.08 -10.94 22.66
CA LYS A 304 -16.13 -11.87 22.03
C LYS A 304 -16.64 -12.44 20.71
N ILE A 305 -17.92 -12.83 20.66
CA ILE A 305 -18.57 -13.29 19.41
C ILE A 305 -18.49 -12.18 18.36
N ARG A 306 -18.85 -10.96 18.74
CA ARG A 306 -18.85 -9.80 17.84
C ARG A 306 -17.45 -9.45 17.33
N ILE A 307 -16.46 -9.41 18.21
CA ILE A 307 -15.06 -9.16 17.84
C ILE A 307 -14.60 -10.21 16.82
N ASN A 308 -14.86 -11.50 17.06
CA ASN A 308 -14.44 -12.54 16.12
C ASN A 308 -15.18 -12.46 14.77
N ALA A 309 -16.44 -12.02 14.76
CA ALA A 309 -17.17 -11.76 13.52
C ALA A 309 -16.62 -10.54 12.75
N LEU A 310 -16.28 -9.46 13.45
CA LEU A 310 -15.59 -8.30 12.87
C LEU A 310 -14.23 -8.68 12.29
N LEU A 311 -13.47 -9.53 12.99
CA LEU A 311 -12.20 -10.07 12.48
C LEU A 311 -12.39 -10.91 11.21
N CYS A 312 -13.48 -11.67 11.09
CA CYS A 312 -13.81 -12.36 9.83
C CYS A 312 -14.07 -11.37 8.69
N LEU A 313 -14.82 -10.28 8.95
CA LEU A 313 -15.08 -9.24 7.96
C LEU A 313 -13.77 -8.57 7.51
N ALA A 314 -12.89 -8.24 8.46
CA ALA A 314 -11.56 -7.69 8.17
C ALA A 314 -10.69 -8.66 7.35
N ALA A 315 -10.73 -9.96 7.66
CA ALA A 315 -10.02 -10.98 6.88
C ALA A 315 -10.51 -11.05 5.41
N ILE A 316 -11.82 -10.95 5.18
CA ILE A 316 -12.39 -10.89 3.83
C ILE A 316 -11.93 -9.59 3.13
N ALA A 317 -11.97 -8.46 3.83
CA ALA A 317 -11.57 -7.16 3.27
C ALA A 317 -10.10 -7.16 2.82
N ASN A 318 -9.20 -7.76 3.60
CA ASN A 318 -7.77 -7.82 3.27
C ASN A 318 -7.43 -8.85 2.19
N THR A 319 -8.16 -9.96 2.10
CA THR A 319 -7.86 -11.03 1.14
C THR A 319 -8.57 -10.87 -0.21
N THR A 320 -9.82 -10.42 -0.16
CA THR A 320 -10.73 -10.39 -1.32
C THR A 320 -11.63 -9.15 -1.30
N PRO A 321 -11.08 -7.92 -1.26
CA PRO A 321 -11.84 -6.68 -1.00
C PRO A 321 -12.99 -6.46 -1.98
N LYS A 322 -12.79 -6.83 -3.25
CA LYS A 322 -13.81 -6.71 -4.31
C LYS A 322 -15.08 -7.52 -4.03
N ALA A 323 -15.00 -8.59 -3.24
CA ALA A 323 -16.16 -9.37 -2.86
C ALA A 323 -17.08 -8.60 -1.88
N LEU A 324 -16.54 -7.64 -1.11
CA LEU A 324 -17.34 -6.84 -0.17
C LEU A 324 -18.00 -5.62 -0.78
N TYR A 325 -17.51 -5.11 -1.92
CA TYR A 325 -18.01 -3.88 -2.55
C TYR A 325 -19.52 -3.86 -2.77
N PRO A 326 -20.18 -4.94 -3.26
CA PRO A 326 -21.63 -4.98 -3.39
C PRO A 326 -22.38 -4.94 -2.06
N HIS A 327 -21.71 -5.33 -0.96
CA HIS A 327 -22.28 -5.44 0.38
C HIS A 327 -21.96 -4.26 1.31
N TRP A 328 -21.26 -3.23 0.82
CA TRP A 328 -20.90 -2.07 1.64
C TRP A 328 -22.11 -1.40 2.31
N HIS A 329 -23.24 -1.30 1.63
CA HIS A 329 -24.51 -0.78 2.19
C HIS A 329 -25.02 -1.57 3.41
N LYS A 330 -24.58 -2.82 3.61
CA LYS A 330 -24.92 -3.60 4.82
C LYS A 330 -24.12 -3.14 6.04
N PHE A 331 -22.86 -2.75 5.85
CA PHE A 331 -21.94 -2.50 6.96
C PHE A 331 -21.66 -1.01 7.19
N LEU A 332 -21.77 -0.20 6.15
CA LEU A 332 -21.46 1.23 6.16
C LEU A 332 -22.76 2.05 6.17
N PRO A 333 -22.77 3.23 6.81
CA PRO A 333 -23.94 4.09 6.86
C PRO A 333 -24.21 4.71 5.49
N ASP A 334 -25.48 4.78 5.08
CA ASP A 334 -25.96 5.43 3.84
C ASP A 334 -27.14 6.39 4.05
N THR A 335 -27.65 6.42 5.29
CA THR A 335 -28.79 7.23 5.76
C THR A 335 -28.52 7.90 7.12
N PHE A 336 -27.26 7.93 7.57
CA PHE A 336 -26.87 8.48 8.88
C PHE A 336 -27.13 9.98 8.99
N SER A 337 -26.80 10.78 7.96
CA SER A 337 -27.09 12.22 7.96
C SER A 337 -28.59 12.49 8.13
N ILE A 338 -29.42 11.82 7.33
CA ILE A 338 -30.88 11.91 7.41
C ILE A 338 -31.38 11.48 8.80
N PHE A 339 -30.80 10.42 9.37
CA PHE A 339 -31.15 9.97 10.71
C PHE A 339 -30.79 11.02 11.77
N LEU A 340 -29.60 11.61 11.67
CA LEU A 340 -29.11 12.64 12.58
C LEU A 340 -30.03 13.88 12.55
N ASP A 341 -30.32 14.40 11.35
CA ASP A 341 -31.16 15.59 11.17
C ASP A 341 -32.58 15.41 11.74
N ASN A 342 -33.15 14.21 11.60
CA ASN A 342 -34.51 13.93 12.04
C ASN A 342 -34.62 13.63 13.54
N ASN A 343 -33.53 13.24 14.21
CA ASN A 343 -33.58 12.70 15.57
C ASN A 343 -32.71 13.45 16.58
N ALA A 344 -31.76 14.29 16.14
CA ALA A 344 -30.89 15.04 17.04
C ALA A 344 -31.65 16.20 17.70
N CYS A 345 -31.45 16.36 19.01
CA CYS A 345 -31.84 17.56 19.75
C CYS A 345 -30.56 18.29 20.16
N LYS A 346 -30.36 19.53 19.68
CA LYS A 346 -29.11 20.30 19.91
C LYS A 346 -27.82 19.56 19.46
N GLY A 347 -27.89 18.78 18.39
CA GLY A 347 -26.74 18.04 17.85
C GLY A 347 -26.41 16.72 18.56
N GLU A 348 -27.19 16.34 19.58
CA GLU A 348 -27.05 15.07 20.28
C GLU A 348 -28.19 14.10 19.93
N LEU A 349 -27.84 12.86 19.59
CA LEU A 349 -28.80 11.78 19.45
C LEU A 349 -29.22 11.29 20.83
N PRO A 350 -30.54 11.21 21.12
CA PRO A 350 -31.01 10.66 22.38
C PRO A 350 -30.51 9.22 22.58
N PRO A 351 -30.10 8.83 23.80
CA PRO A 351 -29.56 7.48 24.07
C PRO A 351 -30.58 6.36 23.82
N LEU A 352 -31.86 6.70 23.66
CA LEU A 352 -33.00 5.78 23.59
C LEU A 352 -33.65 5.71 22.20
N LEU A 353 -33.22 6.52 21.23
CA LEU A 353 -33.88 6.59 19.92
C LEU A 353 -33.14 5.73 18.88
N LYS A 354 -33.71 4.55 18.61
CA LYS A 354 -33.62 3.90 17.31
C LYS A 354 -34.96 4.18 16.61
N SER A 355 -34.95 4.65 15.37
CA SER A 355 -36.13 4.51 14.53
C SER A 355 -36.17 3.05 14.07
N ASP A 356 -37.31 2.37 14.21
CA ASP A 356 -37.48 0.95 13.84
C ASP A 356 -37.14 0.64 12.36
N ASN A 357 -36.85 1.67 11.56
CA ASN A 357 -36.63 1.61 10.12
C ASN A 357 -35.16 1.79 9.67
N GLN A 358 -34.18 1.98 10.57
CA GLN A 358 -32.76 2.07 10.15
C GLN A 358 -32.03 0.72 10.27
N PRO A 359 -31.40 0.21 9.19
CA PRO A 359 -30.61 -1.01 9.25
C PRO A 359 -29.36 -0.82 10.12
N TYR A 360 -28.92 -1.89 10.80
CA TYR A 360 -27.70 -1.83 11.59
C TYR A 360 -26.47 -1.68 10.69
N SER A 361 -25.54 -0.83 11.13
CA SER A 361 -24.24 -0.61 10.49
C SER A 361 -23.13 -0.68 11.53
N LEU A 362 -21.87 -0.72 11.08
CA LEU A 362 -20.71 -0.68 11.97
C LEU A 362 -20.71 0.57 12.86
N PHE A 363 -21.30 1.69 12.40
CA PHE A 363 -21.46 2.89 13.22
C PHE A 363 -22.45 2.70 14.37
N THR A 364 -23.44 1.80 14.25
CA THR A 364 -24.26 1.43 15.40
C THR A 364 -23.40 0.84 16.53
N ILE A 365 -22.43 -0.01 16.19
CA ILE A 365 -21.56 -0.63 17.19
C ILE A 365 -20.54 0.40 17.71
N LEU A 366 -19.90 1.17 16.82
CA LEU A 366 -18.96 2.21 17.20
C LEU A 366 -19.59 3.24 18.15
N LEU A 367 -20.83 3.66 17.91
CA LEU A 367 -21.46 4.71 18.70
C LEU A 367 -22.09 4.21 20.01
N TYR A 368 -22.51 2.95 20.10
CA TYR A 368 -23.35 2.49 21.21
C TYR A 368 -22.83 1.27 21.95
N ASP A 369 -21.87 0.51 21.41
CA ASP A 369 -21.39 -0.68 22.11
C ASP A 369 -20.61 -0.27 23.38
N PRO A 370 -20.94 -0.84 24.55
CA PRO A 370 -20.31 -0.45 25.80
C PRO A 370 -18.87 -0.93 25.94
N MET A 371 -18.44 -1.95 25.18
CA MET A 371 -17.11 -2.53 25.30
C MET A 371 -16.11 -1.82 24.38
N VAL A 372 -15.10 -1.17 24.96
CA VAL A 372 -14.01 -0.50 24.24
C VAL A 372 -13.36 -1.43 23.21
N THR A 373 -13.11 -2.69 23.57
CA THR A 373 -12.51 -3.69 22.68
C THR A 373 -13.34 -4.01 21.44
N VAL A 374 -14.67 -3.91 21.54
CA VAL A 374 -15.57 -4.06 20.39
C VAL A 374 -15.48 -2.84 19.49
N ARG A 375 -15.52 -1.63 20.06
CA ARG A 375 -15.37 -0.38 19.30
C ARG A 375 -14.02 -0.30 18.58
N THR A 376 -12.94 -0.71 19.24
CA THR A 376 -11.61 -0.93 18.64
C THR A 376 -11.66 -1.88 17.44
N ALA A 377 -12.31 -3.04 17.58
CA ALA A 377 -12.43 -4.00 16.49
C ALA A 377 -13.23 -3.43 15.30
N VAL A 378 -14.23 -2.58 15.55
CA VAL A 378 -14.97 -1.88 14.48
C VAL A 378 -14.05 -0.94 13.71
N CYS A 379 -13.28 -0.09 14.39
CA CYS A 379 -12.34 0.83 13.71
C CYS A 379 -11.33 0.07 12.85
N ASN A 380 -10.71 -1.01 13.36
CA ASN A 380 -9.77 -1.83 12.60
C ASN A 380 -10.42 -2.49 11.37
N THR A 381 -11.70 -2.87 11.49
CA THR A 381 -12.47 -3.44 10.38
C THR A 381 -12.78 -2.37 9.32
N LEU A 382 -13.14 -1.15 9.73
CA LEU A 382 -13.34 -0.02 8.83
C LEU A 382 -12.05 0.33 8.06
N VAL A 383 -10.90 0.36 8.75
CA VAL A 383 -9.58 0.55 8.10
C VAL A 383 -9.35 -0.54 7.05
N SER A 384 -9.54 -1.82 7.40
CA SER A 384 -9.35 -2.95 6.47
C SER A 384 -10.30 -2.88 5.26
N MET A 385 -11.51 -2.33 5.42
CA MET A 385 -12.46 -2.16 4.32
C MET A 385 -12.12 -0.98 3.40
N LEU A 386 -11.53 0.08 3.94
CA LEU A 386 -11.22 1.31 3.21
C LEU A 386 -9.83 1.26 2.55
N ASP A 387 -8.87 0.58 3.17
CA ASP A 387 -7.52 0.49 2.63
C ASP A 387 -7.49 -0.20 1.25
N GLY A 388 -6.73 0.37 0.32
CA GLY A 388 -6.67 -0.09 -1.08
C GLY A 388 -7.96 0.06 -1.89
N SER A 389 -9.02 0.68 -1.35
CA SER A 389 -10.33 0.80 -2.01
C SER A 389 -10.45 1.98 -2.97
N LYS A 390 -9.39 2.80 -3.12
CA LYS A 390 -9.36 4.03 -3.92
C LYS A 390 -9.98 3.93 -5.31
N GLN A 391 -9.69 2.85 -6.04
CA GLN A 391 -10.25 2.64 -7.38
C GLN A 391 -11.78 2.52 -7.36
N TYR A 392 -12.34 1.87 -6.34
CA TYR A 392 -13.79 1.72 -6.19
C TYR A 392 -14.45 3.01 -5.69
N ILE A 393 -13.88 3.62 -4.64
CA ILE A 393 -14.35 4.89 -4.06
C ILE A 393 -14.34 6.03 -5.08
N SER A 394 -13.40 6.07 -6.03
CA SER A 394 -13.33 7.10 -7.07
C SER A 394 -14.55 7.18 -8.00
N LEU A 395 -15.42 6.16 -7.98
CA LEU A 395 -16.70 6.14 -8.70
C LEU A 395 -17.77 7.00 -8.01
N ALA A 396 -17.57 7.35 -6.74
CA ALA A 396 -18.54 8.08 -5.95
C ALA A 396 -18.82 9.47 -6.52
N GLN A 397 -20.08 9.86 -6.42
CA GLN A 397 -20.53 11.18 -6.82
C GLN A 397 -21.62 11.65 -5.88
N GLU A 398 -21.43 12.82 -5.27
CA GLU A 398 -22.51 13.53 -4.60
C GLU A 398 -23.25 14.40 -5.63
N SER A 399 -24.57 14.27 -5.66
CA SER A 399 -25.44 15.02 -6.58
C SER A 399 -26.24 16.05 -5.79
N GLU A 400 -26.21 17.30 -6.23
CA GLU A 400 -27.08 18.37 -5.71
C GLU A 400 -28.50 18.32 -6.30
N ARG A 401 -28.74 17.48 -7.32
CA ARG A 401 -30.01 17.42 -8.04
C ARG A 401 -31.07 16.65 -7.24
N LYS A 402 -32.32 17.15 -7.26
CA LYS A 402 -33.48 16.52 -6.60
C LYS A 402 -33.60 15.05 -6.98
N LYS A 403 -33.84 14.21 -5.95
CA LYS A 403 -33.95 12.74 -5.97
C LYS A 403 -34.67 12.22 -7.23
N SER A 404 -33.90 11.56 -8.10
CA SER A 404 -34.41 10.62 -9.11
C SER A 404 -34.96 9.37 -8.41
N SER A 405 -35.96 8.71 -8.98
CA SER A 405 -36.47 7.40 -8.50
C SER A 405 -35.47 6.25 -8.71
N PHE A 406 -34.44 6.48 -9.53
CA PHE A 406 -33.31 5.59 -9.74
C PHE A 406 -32.05 6.18 -9.09
N THR A 407 -31.40 5.42 -8.20
CA THR A 407 -30.11 5.78 -7.61
C THR A 407 -29.01 4.98 -8.29
N SER A 408 -28.09 5.67 -8.97
CA SER A 408 -26.93 5.04 -9.59
C SER A 408 -25.96 4.47 -8.55
N LEU A 409 -25.09 3.52 -8.95
CA LEU A 409 -24.03 3.00 -8.08
C LEU A 409 -23.14 4.13 -7.53
N SER A 410 -22.81 5.11 -8.38
CA SER A 410 -22.01 6.29 -8.03
C SER A 410 -22.69 7.18 -6.98
N GLU A 411 -24.00 7.42 -7.10
CA GLU A 411 -24.76 8.22 -6.13
C GLU A 411 -24.99 7.48 -4.80
N ASN A 412 -25.19 6.16 -4.86
CA ASN A 412 -25.27 5.33 -3.67
C ASN A 412 -23.94 5.35 -2.91
N LEU A 413 -22.83 5.16 -3.63
CA LEU A 413 -21.49 5.22 -3.03
C LEU A 413 -21.16 6.62 -2.50
N GLY A 414 -21.58 7.67 -3.20
CA GLY A 414 -21.50 9.06 -2.72
C GLY A 414 -22.27 9.25 -1.40
N SER A 415 -23.47 8.68 -1.28
CA SER A 415 -24.25 8.72 -0.04
C SER A 415 -23.57 7.98 1.11
N ILE A 416 -22.98 6.80 0.84
CA ILE A 416 -22.20 6.06 1.83
C ILE A 416 -21.02 6.90 2.32
N ILE A 417 -20.25 7.50 1.40
CA ILE A 417 -19.06 8.29 1.76
C ILE A 417 -19.44 9.54 2.53
N ARG A 418 -20.48 10.27 2.10
CA ARG A 418 -21.03 11.41 2.85
C ARG A 418 -21.33 11.03 4.30
N ASP A 419 -22.01 9.91 4.47
CA ASP A 419 -22.47 9.47 5.79
C ASP A 419 -21.36 8.80 6.61
N LEU A 420 -20.30 8.29 5.99
CA LEU A 420 -19.05 7.95 6.67
C LEU A 420 -18.39 9.18 7.28
N HIS A 421 -18.27 10.28 6.53
CA HIS A 421 -17.70 11.53 7.06
C HIS A 421 -18.50 12.03 8.27
N GLN A 422 -19.81 12.18 8.10
CA GLN A 422 -20.69 12.64 9.18
C GLN A 422 -20.71 11.68 10.38
N GLY A 423 -20.71 10.38 10.12
CA GLY A 423 -20.62 9.35 11.15
C GLY A 423 -19.33 9.46 11.97
N LEU A 424 -18.18 9.68 11.31
CA LEU A 424 -16.87 9.77 11.97
C LEU A 424 -16.77 11.06 12.80
N ILE A 425 -17.25 12.19 12.28
CA ILE A 425 -17.34 13.46 13.01
C ILE A 425 -18.17 13.28 14.29
N TYR A 426 -19.33 12.65 14.16
CA TYR A 426 -20.19 12.38 15.31
C TYR A 426 -19.54 11.40 16.31
N ALA A 427 -18.86 10.37 15.82
CA ALA A 427 -18.16 9.39 16.65
C ALA A 427 -17.02 10.02 17.46
N LEU A 428 -16.21 10.91 16.86
CA LEU A 428 -15.16 11.66 17.55
C LEU A 428 -15.73 12.45 18.73
N ARG A 429 -16.79 13.24 18.49
CA ARG A 429 -17.41 14.09 19.51
C ARG A 429 -18.01 13.30 20.67
N LYS A 430 -18.42 12.06 20.44
CA LYS A 430 -19.10 11.21 21.43
C LYS A 430 -18.13 10.34 22.24
N GLU A 431 -17.12 9.79 21.59
CA GLU A 431 -16.20 8.82 22.19
C GLU A 431 -15.39 9.44 23.33
N GLN A 432 -15.14 8.66 24.38
CA GLN A 432 -14.46 9.10 25.61
C GLN A 432 -13.15 8.34 25.84
N SER A 433 -12.91 7.27 25.10
CA SER A 433 -11.71 6.44 25.21
C SER A 433 -10.65 6.90 24.21
N ASN A 434 -9.54 7.45 24.71
CA ASN A 434 -8.42 7.92 23.88
C ASN A 434 -7.91 6.83 22.90
N PRO A 435 -7.74 5.55 23.31
CA PRO A 435 -7.40 4.49 22.35
C PRO A 435 -8.39 4.32 21.19
N VAL A 436 -9.69 4.55 21.42
CA VAL A 436 -10.69 4.47 20.35
C VAL A 436 -10.68 5.75 19.51
N LEU A 437 -10.50 6.93 20.13
CA LEU A 437 -10.31 8.20 19.40
C LEU A 437 -9.13 8.12 18.43
N THR A 438 -7.98 7.61 18.86
CA THR A 438 -6.82 7.34 18.00
C THR A 438 -7.19 6.48 16.80
N LEU A 439 -7.99 5.43 17.00
CA LEU A 439 -8.41 4.54 15.91
C LEU A 439 -9.47 5.17 15.00
N ILE A 440 -10.36 6.01 15.52
CA ILE A 440 -11.31 6.79 14.70
C ILE A 440 -10.53 7.76 13.81
N MET A 441 -9.53 8.46 14.35
CA MET A 441 -8.63 9.31 13.56
C MET A 441 -7.88 8.51 12.49
N HIS A 442 -7.45 7.28 12.79
CA HIS A 442 -6.84 6.40 11.79
C HIS A 442 -7.84 5.98 10.68
N VAL A 443 -9.11 5.73 11.02
CA VAL A 443 -10.17 5.51 10.02
C VAL A 443 -10.35 6.76 9.14
N ILE A 444 -10.30 7.96 9.72
CA ILE A 444 -10.36 9.22 8.97
C ILE A 444 -9.18 9.34 8.01
N THR A 445 -7.94 9.18 8.49
CA THR A 445 -6.74 9.18 7.63
C THR A 445 -6.87 8.20 6.47
N THR A 446 -7.30 6.97 6.75
CA THR A 446 -7.48 5.92 5.72
C THR A 446 -8.57 6.28 4.71
N LEU A 447 -9.68 6.87 5.17
CA LEU A 447 -10.76 7.35 4.31
C LEU A 447 -10.28 8.45 3.38
N VAL A 448 -9.60 9.48 3.91
CA VAL A 448 -9.12 10.62 3.11
C VAL A 448 -8.13 10.16 2.04
N GLU A 449 -7.17 9.32 2.38
CA GLU A 449 -6.14 8.82 1.44
C GLU A 449 -6.71 7.99 0.28
N ASN A 450 -7.83 7.30 0.53
CA ASN A 450 -8.52 6.46 -0.45
C ASN A 450 -9.68 7.18 -1.17
N CYS A 451 -10.01 8.43 -0.82
CA CYS A 451 -11.14 9.13 -1.41
C CYS A 451 -10.73 10.12 -2.51
N SER A 452 -11.62 10.32 -3.49
CA SER A 452 -11.48 11.34 -4.53
C SER A 452 -12.48 12.47 -4.29
N TYR A 453 -12.01 13.54 -3.65
CA TYR A 453 -12.85 14.70 -3.27
C TYR A 453 -13.21 15.65 -4.42
N GLU A 454 -12.88 15.32 -5.67
CA GLU A 454 -13.22 16.13 -6.84
C GLU A 454 -14.75 16.21 -7.05
N LYS A 455 -15.47 15.13 -6.75
CA LYS A 455 -16.92 14.96 -7.01
C LYS A 455 -17.78 14.88 -5.74
N LEU A 456 -17.21 15.27 -4.59
CA LEU A 456 -17.88 15.29 -3.29
C LEU A 456 -18.04 16.73 -2.80
N SER A 457 -18.90 16.94 -1.80
CA SER A 457 -18.99 18.24 -1.11
C SER A 457 -17.63 18.68 -0.60
N LYS A 458 -17.33 19.98 -0.76
CA LYS A 458 -16.11 20.59 -0.24
C LYS A 458 -16.16 20.79 1.28
N SER A 459 -17.32 20.67 1.93
CA SER A 459 -17.45 20.87 3.38
C SER A 459 -16.84 19.74 4.21
N HIS A 460 -16.73 18.54 3.65
CA HIS A 460 -16.26 17.34 4.36
C HIS A 460 -14.89 17.49 5.02
N LEU A 461 -13.90 18.05 4.29
CA LEU A 461 -12.52 18.15 4.79
C LEU A 461 -12.37 19.18 5.93
N PRO A 462 -12.90 20.42 5.82
CA PRO A 462 -12.93 21.35 6.94
C PRO A 462 -13.67 20.82 8.16
N GLU A 463 -14.82 20.15 7.97
CA GLU A 463 -15.59 19.59 9.08
C GLU A 463 -14.83 18.48 9.82
N LEU A 464 -14.14 17.60 9.08
CA LEU A 464 -13.24 16.60 9.66
C LEU A 464 -12.09 17.27 10.42
N TYR A 465 -11.48 18.31 9.85
CA TYR A 465 -10.39 19.04 10.50
C TYR A 465 -10.83 19.56 11.87
N HIS A 466 -11.96 20.27 11.94
CA HIS A 466 -12.47 20.80 13.20
C HIS A 466 -12.76 19.68 14.21
N ALA A 467 -13.41 18.60 13.78
CA ALA A 467 -13.72 17.48 14.65
C ALA A 467 -12.46 16.80 15.23
N VAL A 468 -11.37 16.73 14.46
CA VAL A 468 -10.09 16.20 14.93
C VAL A 468 -9.37 17.18 15.84
N ALA A 469 -9.28 18.46 15.43
CA ALA A 469 -8.54 19.50 16.14
C ALA A 469 -9.14 19.82 17.52
N ASP A 470 -10.46 19.64 17.72
CA ASP A 470 -11.13 19.84 19.01
C ASP A 470 -10.54 18.97 20.14
N HIS A 471 -9.89 17.85 19.79
CA HIS A 471 -9.24 16.93 20.74
C HIS A 471 -7.78 17.29 21.07
N TRP A 472 -7.24 18.41 20.56
CA TRP A 472 -5.84 18.82 20.78
C TRP A 472 -5.49 19.03 22.26
N LYS A 473 -6.45 19.15 23.17
CA LYS A 473 -6.18 19.28 24.61
C LYS A 473 -5.62 17.99 25.22
N GLU A 474 -5.77 16.86 24.55
CA GLU A 474 -5.38 15.54 25.04
C GLU A 474 -4.02 15.15 24.44
N SER A 475 -2.95 15.24 25.24
CA SER A 475 -1.57 14.97 24.78
C SER A 475 -1.39 13.60 24.12
N SER A 476 -2.07 12.56 24.59
CA SER A 476 -2.04 11.22 23.97
C SER A 476 -2.59 11.17 22.54
N LEU A 477 -3.29 12.22 22.09
CA LEU A 477 -3.89 12.32 20.76
C LEU A 477 -3.12 13.24 19.82
N HIS A 478 -2.05 13.90 20.26
CA HIS A 478 -1.33 14.85 19.40
C HIS A 478 -0.76 14.19 18.11
N SER A 479 -0.11 13.03 18.22
CA SER A 479 0.38 12.29 17.05
C SER A 479 -0.72 11.88 16.06
N PRO A 480 -1.82 11.21 16.46
CA PRO A 480 -2.90 10.88 15.53
C PRO A 480 -3.63 12.11 14.98
N ILE A 481 -3.73 13.22 15.73
CA ILE A 481 -4.26 14.50 15.22
C ILE A 481 -3.37 15.02 14.08
N LEU A 482 -2.06 15.12 14.29
CA LEU A 482 -1.12 15.58 13.26
C LEU A 482 -1.19 14.71 11.99
N LYS A 483 -1.25 13.38 12.13
CA LYS A 483 -1.43 12.45 11.01
C LYS A 483 -2.73 12.70 10.23
N ALA A 484 -3.84 12.88 10.93
CA ALA A 484 -5.14 13.16 10.31
C ALA A 484 -5.14 14.54 9.63
N VAL A 485 -4.58 15.57 10.27
CA VAL A 485 -4.43 16.92 9.69
C VAL A 485 -3.56 16.86 8.44
N SER A 486 -2.40 16.21 8.49
CA SER A 486 -1.53 16.03 7.31
C SER A 486 -2.28 15.32 6.17
N SER A 487 -3.05 14.28 6.46
CA SER A 487 -3.84 13.57 5.46
C SER A 487 -4.92 14.48 4.82
N ILE A 488 -5.66 15.24 5.63
CA ILE A 488 -6.68 16.20 5.16
C ILE A 488 -6.06 17.25 4.22
N PHE A 489 -4.94 17.85 4.61
CA PHE A 489 -4.26 18.89 3.83
C PHE A 489 -3.43 18.33 2.66
N SER A 490 -3.34 17.00 2.50
CA SER A 490 -2.77 16.40 1.29
C SER A 490 -3.69 16.55 0.05
N ILE A 491 -4.94 16.97 0.28
CA ILE A 491 -5.94 17.21 -0.76
C ILE A 491 -6.16 18.72 -0.88
N TYR A 492 -5.67 19.32 -1.97
CA TYR A 492 -5.84 20.75 -2.21
C TYR A 492 -7.32 21.14 -2.36
N GLN A 493 -7.78 22.05 -1.51
CA GLN A 493 -9.07 22.76 -1.61
C GLN A 493 -8.93 24.18 -1.06
N ASP A 494 -9.59 25.15 -1.71
CA ASP A 494 -9.48 26.57 -1.35
C ASP A 494 -10.03 26.89 0.05
N ASN A 495 -11.08 26.20 0.48
CA ASN A 495 -11.68 26.39 1.81
C ASN A 495 -10.83 25.87 2.98
N LEU A 496 -9.81 25.04 2.72
CA LEU A 496 -8.84 24.62 3.73
C LEU A 496 -7.78 25.70 3.99
N ARG A 497 -7.59 26.64 3.04
CA ARG A 497 -6.54 27.68 3.14
C ARG A 497 -6.72 28.57 4.35
N GLU A 498 -7.96 28.90 4.67
CA GLU A 498 -8.33 29.76 5.81
C GLU A 498 -7.94 29.13 7.17
N LEU A 499 -7.81 27.81 7.23
CA LEU A 499 -7.48 27.06 8.45
C LEU A 499 -5.96 26.97 8.69
N ILE A 500 -5.12 27.28 7.70
CA ILE A 500 -3.67 27.02 7.77
C ILE A 500 -3.03 27.81 8.90
N HIS A 501 -3.10 29.14 8.88
CA HIS A 501 -2.32 29.96 9.81
C HIS A 501 -2.87 29.91 11.23
N GLY A 502 -4.10 30.39 11.43
CA GLY A 502 -4.65 30.60 12.77
C GLY A 502 -5.06 29.32 13.48
N ASN A 503 -5.32 28.23 12.75
CA ASN A 503 -5.79 26.98 13.33
C ASN A 503 -4.69 25.91 13.29
N VAL A 504 -4.15 25.56 12.12
CA VAL A 504 -3.14 24.48 12.03
C VAL A 504 -1.79 24.92 12.56
N VAL A 505 -1.23 26.01 12.06
CA VAL A 505 0.11 26.44 12.43
C VAL A 505 0.14 26.87 13.90
N ASP A 506 -0.72 27.82 14.26
CA ASP A 506 -0.65 28.46 15.58
C ASP A 506 -1.21 27.59 16.73
N GLN A 507 -2.23 26.75 16.48
CA GLN A 507 -2.85 25.94 17.55
C GLN A 507 -2.35 24.50 17.62
N ILE A 508 -1.72 23.97 16.57
CA ILE A 508 -1.29 22.56 16.52
C ILE A 508 0.23 22.46 16.35
N ILE A 509 0.79 23.01 15.26
CA ILE A 509 2.22 22.83 14.92
C ILE A 509 3.15 23.50 15.92
N LEU A 510 2.96 24.80 16.22
CA LEU A 510 3.87 25.52 17.12
C LEU A 510 3.79 25.00 18.57
N PRO A 511 2.60 24.69 19.14
CA PRO A 511 2.52 24.07 20.45
C PRO A 511 3.23 22.70 20.53
N ALA A 512 3.10 21.86 19.51
CA ALA A 512 3.77 20.55 19.47
C ALA A 512 5.32 20.67 19.49
N LEU A 513 5.86 21.73 18.86
CA LEU A 513 7.31 21.96 18.83
C LEU A 513 7.84 22.65 20.09
N SER A 514 7.05 23.55 20.67
CA SER A 514 7.48 24.37 21.83
C SER A 514 7.34 23.63 23.16
N ASN A 515 6.52 22.58 23.23
CA ASN A 515 6.33 21.79 24.44
C ASN A 515 7.49 20.80 24.66
N PRO A 516 8.33 20.97 25.71
CA PRO A 516 9.47 20.09 25.96
C PRO A 516 9.06 18.71 26.49
N ASN A 517 7.83 18.57 27.00
CA ASN A 517 7.27 17.31 27.49
C ASN A 517 6.41 16.62 26.41
N GLU A 518 6.47 17.10 25.17
CA GLU A 518 5.69 16.54 24.09
C GLU A 518 6.15 15.12 23.75
N ASP A 519 5.20 14.28 23.36
CA ASP A 519 5.49 12.93 22.94
C ASP A 519 6.39 12.90 21.69
N GLN A 520 7.37 12.00 21.67
CA GLN A 520 8.34 11.92 20.57
C GLN A 520 7.66 11.56 19.25
N GLU A 521 6.60 10.74 19.26
CA GLU A 521 5.85 10.44 18.05
C GLU A 521 5.09 11.69 17.56
N ALA A 522 4.53 12.49 18.47
CA ALA A 522 3.88 13.74 18.10
C ALA A 522 4.88 14.75 17.49
N GLN A 523 6.05 14.95 18.10
CA GLN A 523 7.09 15.83 17.55
C GLN A 523 7.59 15.36 16.18
N ALA A 524 7.71 14.04 15.96
CA ALA A 524 8.11 13.48 14.68
C ALA A 524 7.08 13.76 13.56
N GLU A 525 5.78 13.81 13.88
CA GLU A 525 4.69 14.04 12.92
C GLU A 525 4.49 15.52 12.53
N VAL A 526 5.16 16.46 13.22
CA VAL A 526 5.12 17.87 12.85
C VAL A 526 5.73 18.08 11.45
N TRP A 527 6.90 17.49 11.18
CA TRP A 527 7.63 17.73 9.93
C TRP A 527 6.92 17.18 8.68
N PRO A 528 6.33 15.97 8.69
CA PRO A 528 5.44 15.52 7.62
C PRO A 528 4.24 16.45 7.39
N THR A 529 3.66 16.99 8.46
CA THR A 529 2.54 17.94 8.37
C THR A 529 3.00 19.24 7.69
N CYS A 530 4.12 19.83 8.12
CA CYS A 530 4.71 21.02 7.48
C CYS A 530 5.07 20.75 6.01
N THR A 531 5.66 19.60 5.70
CA THR A 531 5.99 19.18 4.33
C THR A 531 4.74 19.15 3.46
N THR A 532 3.64 18.57 3.97
CA THR A 532 2.37 18.49 3.25
C THR A 532 1.78 19.87 3.02
N LEU A 533 1.72 20.71 4.05
CA LEU A 533 1.24 22.08 3.93
C LEU A 533 2.03 22.88 2.89
N THR A 534 3.37 22.81 2.91
CA THR A 534 4.19 23.53 1.92
C THR A 534 4.02 22.97 0.52
N LYS A 535 3.92 21.65 0.34
CA LYS A 535 3.75 21.04 -0.98
C LYS A 535 2.43 21.45 -1.65
N TYR A 536 1.32 21.43 -0.92
CA TYR A 536 -0.01 21.68 -1.50
C TYR A 536 -0.45 23.14 -1.36
N TYR A 537 0.02 23.86 -0.35
CA TYR A 537 -0.41 25.22 -0.01
C TYR A 537 0.80 26.17 0.09
N TYR A 538 1.76 26.07 -0.83
CA TYR A 538 3.00 26.87 -0.75
C TYR A 538 2.74 28.37 -0.65
N LYS A 539 1.76 28.91 -1.38
CA LYS A 539 1.41 30.34 -1.36
C LYS A 539 0.90 30.82 0.00
N ASP A 540 0.25 29.94 0.74
CA ASP A 540 -0.32 30.23 2.06
C ASP A 540 0.64 29.81 3.18
N THR A 541 1.81 29.26 2.87
CA THR A 541 2.78 28.81 3.90
C THR A 541 4.11 29.54 3.77
N MET A 542 4.50 29.98 2.59
CA MET A 542 5.77 30.66 2.35
C MET A 542 5.58 32.18 2.33
N PRO A 543 6.44 32.99 3.00
CA PRO A 543 7.55 32.59 3.89
C PRO A 543 7.15 32.41 5.37
N LEU A 544 5.89 32.65 5.71
CA LEU A 544 5.41 32.78 7.08
C LEU A 544 5.64 31.54 7.96
N LEU A 545 5.37 30.34 7.42
CA LEU A 545 5.55 29.08 8.16
C LEU A 545 7.02 28.87 8.51
N TRP A 546 7.93 29.12 7.56
CA TRP A 546 9.36 29.01 7.80
C TRP A 546 9.81 29.94 8.93
N GLN A 547 9.42 31.21 8.87
CA GLN A 547 9.77 32.21 9.89
C GLN A 547 9.27 31.78 11.28
N LYS A 548 7.98 31.42 11.40
CA LYS A 548 7.40 30.96 12.66
C LYS A 548 8.11 29.73 13.25
N LEU A 549 8.50 28.77 12.40
CA LEU A 549 9.21 27.56 12.84
C LEU A 549 10.62 27.87 13.35
N VAL A 550 11.37 28.71 12.63
CA VAL A 550 12.71 29.13 13.05
C VAL A 550 12.65 29.94 14.34
N ASP A 551 11.71 30.88 14.46
CA ASP A 551 11.53 31.69 15.67
C ASP A 551 11.19 30.82 16.89
N THR A 552 10.34 29.80 16.70
CA THR A 552 9.91 28.91 17.80
C THR A 552 11.01 27.94 18.22
N THR A 553 11.78 27.40 17.28
CA THR A 553 12.81 26.39 17.55
C THR A 553 14.20 26.97 17.79
N SER A 554 14.39 28.28 17.59
CA SER A 554 15.69 28.98 17.46
C SER A 554 16.53 28.53 16.24
N ALA A 555 16.54 27.24 15.92
CA ALA A 555 17.03 26.65 14.69
C ALA A 555 16.30 25.32 14.45
N LEU A 556 16.01 25.00 13.18
CA LEU A 556 15.36 23.73 12.86
C LEU A 556 16.27 22.55 13.23
N PRO A 557 15.72 21.47 13.82
CA PRO A 557 16.48 20.25 14.06
C PRO A 557 16.97 19.69 12.73
N ILE A 558 18.15 19.08 12.71
CA ILE A 558 18.67 18.40 11.52
C ILE A 558 18.28 16.94 11.61
N SER A 559 17.23 16.57 10.89
CA SER A 559 16.71 15.21 10.78
C SER A 559 16.26 14.96 9.34
N ALA A 560 16.10 13.70 8.96
CA ALA A 560 15.57 13.39 7.64
C ALA A 560 14.18 14.01 7.40
N ALA A 561 13.33 14.07 8.44
CA ALA A 561 11.97 14.59 8.34
C ALA A 561 11.95 16.13 8.18
N SER A 562 12.74 16.87 8.97
CA SER A 562 12.84 18.32 8.84
C SER A 562 13.52 18.75 7.54
N LEU A 563 14.52 18.00 7.06
CA LEU A 563 15.12 18.24 5.75
C LEU A 563 14.15 17.92 4.61
N LYS A 564 13.21 16.98 4.77
CA LYS A 564 12.14 16.76 3.80
C LYS A 564 11.21 17.97 3.67
N PHE A 565 10.95 18.68 4.77
CA PHE A 565 10.25 19.96 4.73
C PHE A 565 11.07 21.03 3.99
N VAL A 566 12.39 21.13 4.24
CA VAL A 566 13.30 22.02 3.49
C VAL A 566 13.29 21.69 1.99
N GLU A 567 13.33 20.41 1.60
CA GLU A 567 13.23 19.98 0.21
C GLU A 567 11.91 20.39 -0.43
N SER A 568 10.79 20.25 0.30
CA SER A 568 9.48 20.68 -0.20
C SER A 568 9.43 22.19 -0.41
N TYR A 569 10.05 22.96 0.48
CA TYR A 569 10.18 24.42 0.37
C TYR A 569 11.04 24.80 -0.84
N ALA A 570 12.19 24.14 -1.01
CA ALA A 570 13.07 24.26 -2.17
C ALA A 570 12.35 23.95 -3.49
N THR A 571 11.55 22.88 -3.52
CA THR A 571 10.77 22.48 -4.69
C THR A 571 9.70 23.51 -5.03
N ALA A 572 9.03 24.09 -4.02
CA ALA A 572 8.05 25.14 -4.24
C ALA A 572 8.67 26.43 -4.83
N ILE A 573 9.88 26.81 -4.40
CA ILE A 573 10.65 27.91 -5.01
C ILE A 573 10.98 27.59 -6.48
N HIS A 574 11.40 26.36 -6.76
CA HIS A 574 11.70 25.94 -8.13
C HIS A 574 10.44 26.02 -9.01
N GLU A 575 9.32 25.44 -8.57
CA GLU A 575 8.06 25.41 -9.32
C GLU A 575 7.43 26.79 -9.52
N SER A 576 7.64 27.73 -8.58
CA SER A 576 7.16 29.11 -8.74
C SER A 576 7.98 29.91 -9.76
N GLY A 577 9.24 29.52 -10.00
CA GLY A 577 10.18 30.27 -10.84
C GLY A 577 10.61 31.61 -10.22
N ASP A 578 10.35 31.84 -8.93
CA ASP A 578 10.67 33.10 -8.25
C ASP A 578 12.14 33.15 -7.80
N ILE A 579 12.92 34.00 -8.48
CA ILE A 579 14.34 34.27 -8.21
C ILE A 579 14.56 35.52 -7.35
N SER A 580 13.59 35.88 -6.51
CA SER A 580 13.70 37.00 -5.58
C SER A 580 14.94 36.90 -4.68
N SER A 581 15.48 38.06 -4.29
CA SER A 581 16.64 38.14 -3.38
C SER A 581 16.39 37.44 -2.04
N GLU A 582 15.13 37.38 -1.59
CA GLU A 582 14.70 36.65 -0.41
C GLU A 582 14.92 35.14 -0.57
N ASN A 583 14.50 34.54 -1.70
CA ASN A 583 14.70 33.11 -1.97
C ASN A 583 16.19 32.76 -2.13
N VAL A 584 16.98 33.64 -2.74
CA VAL A 584 18.44 33.47 -2.84
C VAL A 584 19.09 33.49 -1.45
N LEU A 585 18.72 34.45 -0.60
CA LEU A 585 19.22 34.54 0.78
C LEU A 585 18.78 33.35 1.63
N TRP A 586 17.55 32.88 1.44
CA TRP A 586 17.05 31.67 2.08
C TRP A 586 17.96 30.49 1.74
N TRP A 587 18.24 30.24 0.45
CA TRP A 587 19.12 29.15 0.05
C TRP A 587 20.54 29.28 0.60
N GLN A 588 21.12 30.49 0.61
CA GLN A 588 22.43 30.71 1.23
C GLN A 588 22.42 30.28 2.70
N THR A 589 21.38 30.70 3.44
CA THR A 589 21.17 30.29 4.84
C THR A 589 21.01 28.78 4.98
N ILE A 590 20.25 28.14 4.09
CA ILE A 590 20.03 26.69 4.07
C ILE A 590 21.32 25.93 3.87
N ILE A 591 22.13 26.34 2.90
CA ILE A 591 23.40 25.69 2.58
C ILE A 591 24.38 25.79 3.77
N GLU A 592 24.58 27.00 4.29
CA GLU A 592 25.57 27.26 5.34
C GLU A 592 25.14 26.72 6.72
N SER A 593 23.86 26.86 7.08
CA SER A 593 23.41 26.56 8.45
C SER A 593 22.92 25.12 8.63
N TYR A 594 22.40 24.48 7.58
CA TYR A 594 21.72 23.19 7.65
C TYR A 594 22.34 22.12 6.76
N LEU A 595 22.43 22.35 5.44
CA LEU A 595 22.89 21.31 4.51
C LEU A 595 24.36 20.95 4.70
N GLN A 596 25.22 21.91 5.06
CA GLN A 596 26.61 21.62 5.37
C GLN A 596 26.74 20.63 6.53
N LYS A 597 26.00 20.84 7.63
CA LYS A 597 26.00 19.93 8.79
C LYS A 597 25.34 18.59 8.47
N ALA A 598 24.24 18.61 7.72
CA ALA A 598 23.54 17.41 7.32
C ALA A 598 24.37 16.52 6.40
N ALA A 599 25.11 17.10 5.44
CA ALA A 599 25.99 16.38 4.54
C ALA A 599 27.22 15.79 5.25
N THR A 600 27.68 16.41 6.34
CA THR A 600 28.84 15.91 7.12
C THR A 600 28.46 15.08 8.33
N ASP A 601 27.16 14.78 8.52
CA ASP A 601 26.66 13.95 9.61
C ASP A 601 27.23 12.54 9.52
N GLN A 602 27.93 12.08 10.57
CA GLN A 602 28.65 10.80 10.54
C GLN A 602 27.74 9.61 10.85
N ASP A 603 26.65 9.83 11.58
CA ASP A 603 25.89 8.77 12.22
C ASP A 603 24.66 8.34 11.41
N THR A 604 24.05 9.27 10.65
CA THR A 604 22.70 9.10 10.12
C THR A 604 22.65 9.22 8.60
N ALA A 605 22.71 8.07 7.91
CA ALA A 605 22.66 8.02 6.44
C ALA A 605 21.41 8.70 5.84
N SER A 606 20.23 8.59 6.50
CA SER A 606 19.00 9.22 6.01
C SER A 606 19.05 10.76 6.04
N VAL A 607 19.84 11.36 6.94
CA VAL A 607 20.06 12.81 6.98
C VAL A 607 20.92 13.24 5.78
N ARG A 608 22.00 12.49 5.50
CA ARG A 608 22.85 12.73 4.32
C ARG A 608 22.09 12.54 3.00
N VAL A 609 21.20 11.54 2.91
CA VAL A 609 20.28 11.38 1.76
C VAL A 609 19.39 12.61 1.60
N ALA A 610 18.75 13.07 2.67
CA ALA A 610 17.86 14.22 2.61
C ALA A 610 18.60 15.51 2.22
N ALA A 611 19.87 15.65 2.61
CA ALA A 611 20.72 16.77 2.15
C ALA A 611 20.94 16.74 0.63
N CYS A 612 21.27 15.57 0.06
CA CYS A 612 21.38 15.38 -1.39
C CYS A 612 20.06 15.69 -2.11
N ASP A 613 18.92 15.25 -1.55
CA ASP A 613 17.61 15.52 -2.14
C ASP A 613 17.27 17.01 -2.12
N CYS A 614 17.60 17.75 -1.04
CA CYS A 614 17.51 19.20 -1.02
C CYS A 614 18.33 19.85 -2.14
N PHE A 615 19.61 19.48 -2.29
CA PHE A 615 20.43 20.01 -3.39
C PHE A 615 19.81 19.71 -4.76
N ALA A 616 19.31 18.50 -4.97
CA ALA A 616 18.68 18.10 -6.23
C ALA A 616 17.39 18.87 -6.58
N SER A 617 16.74 19.52 -5.59
CA SER A 617 15.54 20.34 -5.80
C SER A 617 15.84 21.79 -6.19
N MET A 618 17.10 22.24 -6.09
CA MET A 618 17.50 23.58 -6.49
C MET A 618 17.30 23.82 -7.99
N SER A 619 16.80 25.00 -8.36
CA SER A 619 16.70 25.40 -9.77
C SER A 619 18.03 25.95 -10.28
N LYS A 620 18.27 25.79 -11.59
CA LYS A 620 19.43 26.39 -12.25
C LYS A 620 19.46 27.90 -12.05
N ASP A 621 18.30 28.56 -12.14
CA ASP A 621 18.23 30.03 -12.13
C ASP A 621 18.62 30.58 -10.75
N ILE A 622 18.28 29.89 -9.66
CA ILE A 622 18.78 30.23 -8.32
C ILE A 622 20.29 29.97 -8.22
N PHE A 623 20.77 28.82 -8.67
CA PHE A 623 22.18 28.47 -8.59
C PHE A 623 23.08 29.49 -9.31
N GLU A 624 22.67 29.95 -10.50
CA GLU A 624 23.41 30.94 -11.29
C GLU A 624 23.48 32.33 -10.63
N THR A 625 22.58 32.65 -9.70
CA THR A 625 22.63 33.92 -8.94
C THR A 625 23.61 33.89 -7.76
N PHE A 626 24.08 32.70 -7.36
CA PHE A 626 24.96 32.59 -6.22
C PHE A 626 26.35 33.15 -6.49
N HIS A 627 26.93 33.76 -5.45
CA HIS A 627 28.36 34.00 -5.42
C HIS A 627 29.15 32.67 -5.46
N TYR A 628 30.30 32.65 -6.15
CA TYR A 628 31.12 31.46 -6.39
C TYR A 628 31.40 30.63 -5.12
N ARG A 629 31.48 31.29 -3.96
CA ARG A 629 31.67 30.63 -2.66
C ARG A 629 30.57 29.59 -2.37
N HIS A 630 29.31 29.94 -2.57
CA HIS A 630 28.17 29.06 -2.28
C HIS A 630 28.04 27.94 -3.32
N GLN A 631 28.26 28.26 -4.59
CA GLN A 631 28.32 27.26 -5.66
C GLN A 631 29.38 26.19 -5.35
N ARG A 632 30.61 26.62 -5.05
CA ARG A 632 31.72 25.72 -4.68
C ARG A 632 31.41 24.88 -3.44
N LEU A 633 30.80 25.48 -2.41
CA LEU A 633 30.42 24.76 -1.20
C LEU A 633 29.41 23.64 -1.52
N ALA A 634 28.35 23.93 -2.27
CA ALA A 634 27.36 22.94 -2.66
C ALA A 634 27.98 21.78 -3.46
N ILE A 635 28.83 22.10 -4.44
CA ILE A 635 29.53 21.10 -5.26
C ILE A 635 30.46 20.23 -4.41
N THR A 636 31.25 20.85 -3.52
CA THR A 636 32.21 20.14 -2.66
C THR A 636 31.49 19.16 -1.72
N LEU A 637 30.37 19.58 -1.13
CA LEU A 637 29.55 18.73 -0.26
C LEU A 637 28.92 17.56 -1.03
N LEU A 638 28.46 17.78 -2.27
CA LEU A 638 27.89 16.70 -3.07
C LEU A 638 28.93 15.67 -3.51
N PHE A 639 30.11 16.10 -3.94
CA PHE A 639 31.15 15.18 -4.40
C PHE A 639 31.62 14.23 -3.30
N SER A 640 31.79 14.71 -2.06
CA SER A 640 32.20 13.84 -0.95
C SER A 640 31.21 12.70 -0.70
N LEU A 641 29.91 12.96 -0.88
CA LEU A 641 28.83 11.99 -0.67
C LEU A 641 28.73 10.90 -1.75
N THR A 642 29.40 11.07 -2.89
CA THR A 642 29.47 10.01 -3.92
C THR A 642 30.28 8.80 -3.47
N SER A 643 31.16 8.97 -2.48
CA SER A 643 31.99 7.91 -1.91
C SER A 643 31.53 7.49 -0.50
N ASP A 644 30.28 7.82 -0.14
CA ASP A 644 29.72 7.48 1.16
C ASP A 644 29.66 5.96 1.40
N ALA A 645 29.70 5.53 2.66
CA ALA A 645 29.56 4.13 3.02
C ALA A 645 28.16 3.57 2.70
N ASP A 646 27.11 4.38 2.86
CA ASP A 646 25.72 3.97 2.61
C ASP A 646 25.34 4.11 1.13
N ALA A 647 24.72 3.05 0.59
CA ALA A 647 24.36 3.00 -0.82
C ALA A 647 23.26 4.00 -1.20
N ASN A 648 22.32 4.32 -0.29
CA ASN A 648 21.28 5.30 -0.59
C ASN A 648 21.87 6.71 -0.68
N VAL A 649 22.87 7.03 0.15
CA VAL A 649 23.58 8.32 0.10
C VAL A 649 24.31 8.48 -1.23
N ARG A 650 25.10 7.47 -1.65
CA ARG A 650 25.77 7.48 -2.97
C ARG A 650 24.77 7.66 -4.10
N ALA A 651 23.64 6.94 -4.05
CA ALA A 651 22.60 7.04 -5.06
C ALA A 651 21.97 8.45 -5.12
N ALA A 652 21.70 9.08 -3.98
CA ALA A 652 21.17 10.43 -3.90
C ALA A 652 22.19 11.48 -4.39
N ALA A 653 23.47 11.33 -4.04
CA ALA A 653 24.54 12.20 -4.51
C ALA A 653 24.70 12.15 -6.04
N CYS A 654 24.72 10.96 -6.64
CA CYS A 654 24.74 10.81 -8.10
C CYS A 654 23.53 11.48 -8.77
N ARG A 655 22.34 11.38 -8.15
CA ARG A 655 21.15 12.08 -8.64
C ARG A 655 21.36 13.60 -8.61
N ALA A 656 21.84 14.16 -7.51
CA ALA A 656 22.07 15.60 -7.40
C ALA A 656 23.10 16.10 -8.44
N LEU A 657 24.23 15.39 -8.60
CA LEU A 657 25.22 15.72 -9.64
C LEU A 657 24.63 15.68 -11.05
N GLY A 658 23.78 14.68 -11.35
CA GLY A 658 23.08 14.61 -12.63
C GLY A 658 22.09 15.76 -12.87
N VAL A 659 21.60 16.43 -11.83
CA VAL A 659 20.84 17.69 -11.97
C VAL A 659 21.80 18.85 -12.23
N PHE A 660 22.88 18.94 -11.44
CA PHE A 660 23.84 20.06 -11.48
C PHE A 660 24.57 20.20 -12.81
N VAL A 661 24.87 19.09 -13.50
CA VAL A 661 25.51 19.15 -14.84
C VAL A 661 24.69 19.86 -15.91
N LEU A 662 23.40 20.10 -15.65
CA LEU A 662 22.50 20.83 -16.54
C LEU A 662 22.45 22.33 -16.24
N PHE A 663 23.14 22.80 -15.19
CA PHE A 663 23.22 24.22 -14.83
C PHE A 663 24.27 24.91 -15.71
N PRO A 664 23.97 26.06 -16.35
CA PRO A 664 24.87 26.71 -17.29
C PRO A 664 26.33 26.84 -16.83
N SER A 665 26.58 27.41 -15.64
CA SER A 665 27.95 27.62 -15.15
C SER A 665 28.73 26.33 -14.92
N LEU A 666 28.06 25.23 -14.58
CA LEU A 666 28.69 23.92 -14.38
C LEU A 666 28.79 23.14 -15.69
N ARG A 667 27.84 23.37 -16.60
CA ARG A 667 27.83 22.77 -17.93
C ARG A 667 28.96 23.33 -18.79
N GLU A 668 29.34 24.58 -18.58
CA GLU A 668 30.44 25.27 -19.27
C GLU A 668 31.81 25.05 -18.58
N ASP A 669 31.88 24.27 -17.49
CA ASP A 669 33.10 24.01 -16.73
C ASP A 669 33.67 22.59 -16.99
N PRO A 670 34.74 22.45 -17.80
CA PRO A 670 35.39 21.17 -18.04
C PRO A 670 35.93 20.47 -16.79
N LEU A 671 36.31 21.21 -15.74
CA LEU A 671 36.82 20.62 -14.51
C LEU A 671 35.69 19.91 -13.74
N PHE A 672 34.52 20.54 -13.67
CA PHE A 672 33.32 19.91 -13.11
C PHE A 672 32.96 18.63 -13.89
N PHE A 673 33.03 18.64 -15.22
CA PHE A 673 32.84 17.45 -16.06
C PHE A 673 33.82 16.33 -15.70
N SER A 674 35.11 16.65 -15.62
CA SER A 674 36.14 15.66 -15.28
C SER A 674 35.86 14.98 -13.94
N ASP A 675 35.49 15.77 -12.92
CA ASP A 675 35.21 15.23 -11.58
C ASP A 675 33.90 14.45 -11.52
N MET A 676 32.87 14.89 -12.25
CA MET A 676 31.61 14.16 -12.37
C MET A 676 31.79 12.81 -13.09
N ILE A 677 32.62 12.74 -14.14
CA ILE A 677 32.95 11.48 -14.82
C ILE A 677 33.58 10.50 -13.84
N LYS A 678 34.60 10.93 -13.08
CA LYS A 678 35.25 10.09 -12.07
C LYS A 678 34.25 9.59 -11.02
N ALA A 679 33.40 10.49 -10.51
CA ALA A 679 32.39 10.16 -9.53
C ALA A 679 31.37 9.13 -10.04
N ALA A 680 30.92 9.26 -11.30
CA ALA A 680 30.00 8.31 -11.92
C ALA A 680 30.66 6.95 -12.20
N LEU A 681 31.90 6.95 -12.72
CA LEU A 681 32.65 5.72 -13.03
C LEU A 681 32.98 4.90 -11.77
N LEU A 682 33.19 5.56 -10.62
CA LEU A 682 33.38 4.88 -9.33
C LEU A 682 32.21 3.95 -8.98
N GLN A 683 31.00 4.27 -9.44
CA GLN A 683 29.77 3.54 -9.11
C GLN A 683 29.42 2.43 -10.10
N LYS A 684 30.17 2.27 -11.20
CA LYS A 684 29.78 1.39 -12.31
C LYS A 684 29.58 -0.07 -11.90
N ASP A 685 30.34 -0.53 -10.90
CA ASP A 685 30.32 -1.91 -10.37
C ASP A 685 29.71 -1.99 -8.96
N ASP A 686 28.96 -0.97 -8.52
CA ASP A 686 28.33 -0.97 -7.19
C ASP A 686 27.37 -2.17 -7.04
N LYS A 687 27.41 -2.85 -5.90
CA LYS A 687 26.56 -4.02 -5.62
C LYS A 687 25.07 -3.67 -5.60
N THR A 688 24.73 -2.44 -5.21
CA THR A 688 23.36 -1.95 -5.09
C THR A 688 22.87 -1.43 -6.44
N ILE A 689 21.85 -2.10 -6.98
CA ILE A 689 21.24 -1.72 -8.27
C ILE A 689 20.80 -0.25 -8.29
N LEU A 690 20.26 0.26 -7.18
CA LEU A 690 19.81 1.66 -7.09
C LEU A 690 20.96 2.65 -7.37
N VAL A 691 22.16 2.40 -6.84
CA VAL A 691 23.35 3.23 -7.06
C VAL A 691 23.71 3.23 -8.55
N ARG A 692 23.82 2.05 -9.16
CA ARG A 692 24.12 1.94 -10.59
C ARG A 692 23.07 2.61 -11.48
N VAL A 693 21.78 2.54 -11.12
CA VAL A 693 20.69 3.26 -11.80
C VAL A 693 20.89 4.76 -11.75
N ARG A 694 21.25 5.31 -10.58
CA ARG A 694 21.47 6.76 -10.41
C ARG A 694 22.75 7.24 -11.08
N ALA A 695 23.82 6.47 -11.01
CA ALA A 695 25.05 6.74 -11.74
C ALA A 695 24.82 6.74 -13.26
N SER A 696 24.15 5.72 -13.80
CA SER A 696 23.79 5.66 -15.22
C SER A 696 22.89 6.82 -15.65
N TRP A 697 21.94 7.24 -14.80
CA TRP A 697 21.12 8.43 -15.06
C TRP A 697 21.96 9.71 -15.12
N ALA A 698 22.89 9.88 -14.18
CA ALA A 698 23.80 11.02 -14.13
C ALA A 698 24.74 11.05 -15.35
N THR A 699 25.32 9.91 -15.74
CA THR A 699 26.14 9.77 -16.96
C THR A 699 25.37 10.15 -18.21
N ALA A 700 24.10 9.76 -18.30
CA ALA A 700 23.27 10.10 -19.44
C ALA A 700 22.94 11.60 -19.48
N ASN A 701 22.70 12.25 -18.33
CA ASN A 701 22.56 13.72 -18.29
C ASN A 701 23.86 14.43 -18.64
N LEU A 702 25.02 13.90 -18.21
CA LEU A 702 26.33 14.42 -18.58
C LEU A 702 26.53 14.36 -20.11
N CYS A 703 26.15 13.25 -20.76
CA CYS A 703 26.25 13.14 -22.21
C CYS A 703 25.26 14.08 -22.93
N ASP A 704 24.04 14.24 -22.42
CA ASP A 704 23.08 15.22 -22.96
C ASP A 704 23.57 16.67 -22.78
N ALA A 705 24.28 16.95 -21.68
CA ALA A 705 24.88 18.24 -21.43
C ALA A 705 25.97 18.58 -22.46
N LEU A 706 26.81 17.60 -22.84
CA LEU A 706 27.77 17.76 -23.96
C LEU A 706 27.08 18.02 -25.29
N VAL A 707 25.95 17.35 -25.55
CA VAL A 707 25.15 17.60 -26.76
C VAL A 707 24.62 19.03 -26.77
N LEU A 708 24.15 19.54 -25.62
CA LEU A 708 23.69 20.92 -25.51
C LEU A 708 24.82 21.94 -25.75
N GLU A 709 26.02 21.69 -25.25
CA GLU A 709 27.19 22.53 -25.53
C GLU A 709 27.56 22.47 -27.03
N ASN A 710 27.66 21.27 -27.60
CA ASN A 710 27.92 21.10 -29.03
C ASN A 710 26.90 21.82 -29.94
N ASP A 711 25.62 21.83 -29.57
CA ASP A 711 24.56 22.44 -30.38
C ASP A 711 24.49 23.97 -30.23
N ASN A 712 24.83 24.51 -29.04
CA ASN A 712 24.66 25.93 -28.73
C ASN A 712 25.95 26.75 -28.77
N ASN A 713 27.12 26.10 -28.68
CA ASN A 713 28.42 26.73 -28.67
C ASN A 713 29.20 26.39 -29.96
N PRO A 714 29.35 27.34 -30.91
CA PRO A 714 30.10 27.11 -32.14
C PRO A 714 31.58 26.79 -31.93
N ASP A 715 32.15 27.21 -30.79
CA ASP A 715 33.56 27.03 -30.42
C ASP A 715 33.77 25.78 -29.55
N PHE A 716 32.75 24.92 -29.42
CA PHE A 716 32.82 23.70 -28.63
C PHE A 716 33.95 22.77 -29.11
N ASP A 717 34.94 22.52 -28.26
CA ASP A 717 35.91 21.44 -28.41
C ASP A 717 35.63 20.32 -27.40
N PHE A 718 35.16 19.19 -27.91
CA PHE A 718 34.92 17.97 -27.13
C PHE A 718 36.10 17.58 -26.24
N ARG A 719 37.34 17.78 -26.71
CA ARG A 719 38.56 17.32 -26.03
C ARG A 719 38.88 18.14 -24.78
N GLU A 720 38.35 19.35 -24.65
CA GLU A 720 38.48 20.15 -23.43
C GLU A 720 37.66 19.54 -22.30
N TYR A 721 36.48 19.01 -22.60
CA TYR A 721 35.55 18.45 -21.63
C TYR A 721 35.85 16.99 -21.24
N MET A 722 36.30 16.18 -22.19
CA MET A 722 36.46 14.74 -21.97
C MET A 722 37.70 14.20 -22.69
N SER A 723 38.60 13.62 -21.90
CA SER A 723 39.76 12.93 -22.44
C SER A 723 39.35 11.66 -23.20
N THR A 724 40.21 11.16 -24.10
CA THR A 724 39.93 9.92 -24.84
C THR A 724 39.77 8.72 -23.91
N ALA A 725 40.54 8.69 -22.81
CA ALA A 725 40.46 7.63 -21.82
C ALA A 725 39.11 7.67 -21.07
N ASP A 726 38.64 8.85 -20.72
CA ASP A 726 37.33 9.04 -20.07
C ASP A 726 36.20 8.69 -21.02
N TRP A 727 36.27 9.10 -22.30
CA TRP A 727 35.30 8.72 -23.32
C TRP A 727 35.17 7.20 -23.45
N ILE A 728 36.30 6.47 -23.47
CA ILE A 728 36.31 5.00 -23.53
C ILE A 728 35.58 4.43 -22.32
N GLN A 729 35.91 4.89 -21.12
CA GLN A 729 35.30 4.38 -19.89
C GLN A 729 33.79 4.69 -19.80
N VAL A 730 33.37 5.88 -20.23
CA VAL A 730 31.95 6.27 -20.26
C VAL A 730 31.17 5.44 -21.27
N LEU A 731 31.74 5.17 -22.45
CA LEU A 731 31.11 4.31 -23.45
C LEU A 731 31.00 2.85 -22.97
N GLU A 732 32.04 2.33 -22.32
CA GLU A 732 32.06 0.97 -21.75
C GLU A 732 31.04 0.82 -20.60
N MET A 733 30.98 1.80 -19.69
CA MET A 733 29.97 1.86 -18.62
C MET A 733 28.55 1.87 -19.20
N SER A 734 28.31 2.70 -20.21
CA SER A 734 26.99 2.83 -20.86
C SER A 734 26.63 1.57 -21.65
N THR A 735 27.60 0.94 -22.33
CA THR A 735 27.40 -0.33 -23.04
C THR A 735 27.02 -1.45 -22.07
N SER A 736 27.76 -1.59 -20.97
CA SER A 736 27.46 -2.57 -19.92
C SER A 736 26.10 -2.33 -19.28
N GLY A 737 25.78 -1.07 -18.96
CA GLY A 737 24.47 -0.68 -18.41
C GLY A 737 23.30 -0.95 -19.34
N SER A 738 23.51 -0.93 -20.66
CA SER A 738 22.47 -1.28 -21.65
C SER A 738 22.09 -2.77 -21.61
N LEU A 739 22.95 -3.61 -21.04
CA LEU A 739 22.76 -5.06 -20.93
C LEU A 739 22.47 -5.53 -19.49
N ASP A 740 22.59 -4.65 -18.49
CA ASP A 740 22.32 -4.90 -17.07
C ASP A 740 20.79 -4.95 -16.78
N ASN A 741 20.39 -4.58 -15.57
CA ASN A 741 19.02 -4.58 -15.08
C ASN A 741 18.14 -3.59 -15.86
N GLU A 742 16.88 -3.97 -16.09
CA GLU A 742 15.90 -3.22 -16.87
C GLU A 742 15.74 -1.75 -16.46
N LYS A 743 15.98 -1.42 -15.17
CA LYS A 743 15.91 -0.06 -14.67
C LYS A 743 17.05 0.85 -15.15
N LEU A 744 18.22 0.29 -15.50
CA LEU A 744 19.38 1.05 -15.99
C LEU A 744 19.32 1.29 -17.49
N ARG A 745 18.86 0.28 -18.23
CA ARG A 745 18.93 0.24 -19.70
C ARG A 745 18.44 1.51 -20.40
N PRO A 746 17.33 2.17 -20.01
CA PRO A 746 16.88 3.40 -20.67
C PRO A 746 17.90 4.54 -20.58
N ASN A 747 18.58 4.68 -19.45
CA ASN A 747 19.58 5.73 -19.26
C ASN A 747 20.87 5.37 -19.99
N ALA A 748 21.26 4.12 -19.93
CA ALA A 748 22.45 3.62 -20.59
C ALA A 748 22.40 3.79 -22.12
N VAL A 749 21.28 3.44 -22.77
CA VAL A 749 21.13 3.66 -24.21
C VAL A 749 21.07 5.15 -24.57
N ARG A 750 20.48 6.00 -23.71
CA ARG A 750 20.50 7.46 -23.88
C ARG A 750 21.93 8.00 -23.86
N ALA A 751 22.73 7.59 -22.88
CA ALA A 751 24.14 7.95 -22.79
C ALA A 751 24.93 7.54 -24.05
N ILE A 752 24.75 6.31 -24.55
CA ILE A 752 25.38 5.85 -25.80
C ILE A 752 25.03 6.78 -26.96
N GLY A 753 23.74 7.07 -27.16
CA GLY A 753 23.28 7.88 -28.29
C GLY A 753 23.83 9.31 -28.24
N SER A 754 23.81 9.93 -27.07
CA SER A 754 24.30 11.31 -26.88
C SER A 754 25.82 11.41 -26.95
N LEU A 755 26.56 10.46 -26.38
CA LEU A 755 28.02 10.45 -26.47
C LEU A 755 28.50 10.26 -27.92
N LEU A 756 27.89 9.33 -28.67
CA LEU A 756 28.22 9.11 -30.07
C LEU A 756 27.82 10.29 -30.96
N ARG A 757 26.79 11.07 -30.58
CA ARG A 757 26.40 12.29 -31.29
C ARG A 757 27.51 13.35 -31.32
N VAL A 758 28.23 13.51 -30.22
CA VAL A 758 29.28 14.54 -30.08
C VAL A 758 30.70 13.99 -30.30
N THR A 759 30.83 12.71 -30.66
CA THR A 759 32.15 12.07 -30.83
C THR A 759 32.88 12.66 -32.05
N PRO A 760 34.13 13.14 -31.90
CA PRO A 760 34.93 13.68 -33.00
C PRO A 760 35.23 12.68 -34.10
N LYS A 761 35.46 13.18 -35.32
CA LYS A 761 35.76 12.35 -36.49
C LYS A 761 36.98 11.44 -36.27
N GLU A 762 38.05 11.94 -35.66
CA GLU A 762 39.32 11.20 -35.50
C GLU A 762 39.13 9.91 -34.66
N TYR A 763 38.13 9.87 -33.78
CA TYR A 763 37.86 8.72 -32.93
C TYR A 763 37.35 7.55 -33.79
N PHE A 764 36.51 7.84 -34.79
CA PHE A 764 36.01 6.84 -35.73
C PHE A 764 37.08 6.33 -36.71
N GLU A 765 38.23 7.00 -36.81
CA GLU A 765 39.37 6.53 -37.62
C GLU A 765 40.27 5.55 -36.85
N ASN A 766 40.09 5.44 -35.53
CA ASN A 766 40.86 4.54 -34.69
C ASN A 766 40.18 3.16 -34.60
N THR A 767 40.87 2.11 -35.05
CA THR A 767 40.36 0.74 -35.07
C THR A 767 39.96 0.21 -33.70
N ARG A 768 40.67 0.58 -32.63
CA ARG A 768 40.33 0.16 -31.26
C ARG A 768 39.03 0.81 -30.81
N ILE A 769 38.84 2.10 -31.09
CA ILE A 769 37.59 2.80 -30.76
C ILE A 769 36.43 2.22 -31.56
N MET A 770 36.63 1.91 -32.84
CA MET A 770 35.59 1.28 -33.67
C MET A 770 35.11 -0.07 -33.11
N SER A 771 35.98 -0.84 -32.45
CA SER A 771 35.58 -2.06 -31.76
C SER A 771 34.66 -1.80 -30.56
N LEU A 772 34.87 -0.70 -29.82
CA LEU A 772 34.03 -0.29 -28.71
C LEU A 772 32.67 0.23 -29.21
N VAL A 773 32.68 1.04 -30.27
CA VAL A 773 31.44 1.52 -30.93
C VAL A 773 30.60 0.33 -31.39
N LYS A 774 31.21 -0.71 -31.99
CA LYS A 774 30.51 -1.93 -32.38
C LYS A 774 29.77 -2.58 -31.19
N ASN A 775 30.41 -2.69 -30.03
CA ASN A 775 29.77 -3.26 -28.84
C ASN A 775 28.62 -2.39 -28.32
N ALA A 776 28.79 -1.07 -28.32
CA ALA A 776 27.74 -0.11 -27.96
C ALA A 776 26.53 -0.23 -28.90
N MET A 777 26.76 -0.37 -30.20
CA MET A 777 25.72 -0.56 -31.21
C MET A 777 24.95 -1.87 -30.99
N GLN A 778 25.63 -2.97 -30.69
CA GLN A 778 24.95 -4.24 -30.35
C GLN A 778 24.04 -4.10 -29.13
N GLY A 779 24.48 -3.36 -28.10
CA GLY A 779 23.66 -3.04 -26.94
C GLY A 779 22.42 -2.21 -27.30
N LEU A 780 22.60 -1.20 -28.16
CA LEU A 780 21.52 -0.33 -28.62
C LEU A 780 20.48 -1.11 -29.46
N GLU A 781 20.94 -1.87 -30.46
CA GLU A 781 20.13 -2.73 -31.34
C GLU A 781 19.28 -3.72 -30.54
N LYS A 782 19.91 -4.46 -29.62
CA LYS A 782 19.20 -5.42 -28.75
C LYS A 782 18.06 -4.76 -27.98
N ASN A 783 18.27 -3.53 -27.50
CA ASN A 783 17.27 -2.78 -26.74
C ASN A 783 16.16 -2.19 -27.61
N ILE A 784 16.41 -1.90 -28.88
CA ILE A 784 15.37 -1.55 -29.87
C ILE A 784 14.45 -2.77 -30.10
N GLU A 785 15.04 -3.95 -30.29
CA GLU A 785 14.28 -5.16 -30.66
C GLU A 785 13.54 -5.79 -29.49
N THR A 786 14.20 -5.91 -28.33
CA THR A 786 13.73 -6.78 -27.24
C THR A 786 13.54 -6.06 -25.91
N GLY A 787 13.90 -4.77 -25.79
CA GLY A 787 13.70 -4.00 -24.57
C GLY A 787 12.23 -3.89 -24.16
N SER A 788 11.94 -3.46 -22.93
CA SER A 788 10.57 -3.06 -22.58
C SER A 788 10.16 -1.78 -23.30
N LEU A 789 8.87 -1.42 -23.29
CA LEU A 789 8.37 -0.27 -24.05
C LEU A 789 9.13 1.04 -23.75
N LYS A 790 9.46 1.28 -22.47
CA LYS A 790 10.27 2.44 -22.06
C LYS A 790 11.69 2.37 -22.62
N VAL A 791 12.32 1.19 -22.57
CA VAL A 791 13.68 0.98 -23.06
C VAL A 791 13.74 1.13 -24.59
N ARG A 792 12.82 0.51 -25.33
CA ARG A 792 12.73 0.66 -26.80
C ARG A 792 12.53 2.10 -27.22
N TRP A 793 11.66 2.83 -26.52
CA TRP A 793 11.43 4.25 -26.77
C TRP A 793 12.74 5.04 -26.65
N ASN A 794 13.49 4.85 -25.55
CA ASN A 794 14.78 5.51 -25.34
C ASN A 794 15.83 5.07 -26.36
N ALA A 795 15.86 3.79 -26.74
CA ALA A 795 16.84 3.26 -27.70
C ALA A 795 16.60 3.80 -29.12
N CYS A 796 15.35 3.86 -29.58
CA CYS A 796 15.01 4.50 -30.86
C CYS A 796 15.37 5.99 -30.86
N HIS A 797 15.03 6.71 -29.78
CA HIS A 797 15.37 8.12 -29.61
C HIS A 797 16.89 8.34 -29.62
N ALA A 798 17.64 7.54 -28.86
CA ALA A 798 19.10 7.57 -28.80
C ALA A 798 19.74 7.27 -30.16
N THR A 799 19.17 6.35 -30.94
CA THR A 799 19.62 6.05 -32.31
C THR A 799 19.43 7.26 -33.21
N SER A 800 18.28 7.93 -33.16
CA SER A 800 18.08 9.19 -33.87
C SER A 800 19.11 10.24 -33.43
N ASN A 801 19.33 10.39 -32.13
CA ASN A 801 20.27 11.39 -31.61
C ASN A 801 21.69 11.16 -32.13
N MET A 802 22.18 9.92 -32.06
CA MET A 802 23.49 9.51 -32.59
C MET A 802 23.65 9.83 -34.08
N LEU A 803 22.62 9.56 -34.89
CA LEU A 803 22.65 9.76 -36.34
C LEU A 803 22.69 11.23 -36.78
N LEU A 804 22.54 12.17 -35.84
CA LEU A 804 22.78 13.59 -36.11
C LEU A 804 24.27 13.93 -36.22
N ASN A 805 25.18 13.03 -35.80
CA ASN A 805 26.61 13.21 -36.02
C ASN A 805 26.96 12.99 -37.52
N PRO A 806 27.46 14.02 -38.23
CA PRO A 806 27.78 13.91 -39.65
C PRO A 806 28.94 12.96 -39.95
N HIS A 807 29.74 12.61 -38.94
CA HIS A 807 30.91 11.74 -39.04
C HIS A 807 30.64 10.32 -38.55
N PHE A 808 29.45 10.03 -38.03
CA PHE A 808 29.14 8.70 -37.52
C PHE A 808 29.27 7.64 -38.64
N PRO A 809 29.98 6.52 -38.41
CA PRO A 809 30.22 5.51 -39.43
C PRO A 809 28.95 4.68 -39.68
N ILE A 810 28.12 5.10 -40.63
CA ILE A 810 26.93 4.35 -41.08
C ILE A 810 26.81 4.39 -42.60
N GLY A 811 26.23 3.34 -43.18
CA GLY A 811 26.07 3.23 -44.63
C GLY A 811 27.31 2.64 -45.30
N TYR A 812 27.64 3.16 -46.48
CA TYR A 812 28.81 2.70 -47.22
C TYR A 812 30.11 3.28 -46.65
N SER A 813 31.10 2.40 -46.39
CA SER A 813 32.43 2.78 -45.95
C SER A 813 33.26 3.28 -47.12
N ALA A 814 33.69 4.54 -47.04
CA ALA A 814 34.55 5.16 -48.06
C ALA A 814 35.99 4.60 -48.06
N LYS A 815 36.48 4.05 -46.93
CA LYS A 815 37.87 3.58 -46.78
C LYS A 815 38.04 2.08 -47.08
N GLU A 816 37.11 1.24 -46.66
CA GLU A 816 37.28 -0.23 -46.68
C GLU A 816 36.53 -0.92 -47.83
N GLY A 817 35.70 -0.20 -48.59
CA GLY A 817 34.89 -0.78 -49.65
C GLY A 817 33.86 -1.78 -49.09
N GLY A 818 32.77 -1.28 -48.54
CA GLY A 818 31.76 -2.14 -47.90
C GLY A 818 30.70 -1.35 -47.15
N ILE A 819 29.96 -2.01 -46.25
CA ILE A 819 28.94 -1.40 -45.39
C ILE A 819 29.39 -1.53 -43.94
N TYR A 820 29.22 -0.48 -43.13
CA TYR A 820 29.56 -0.56 -41.70
C TYR A 820 28.74 -1.67 -41.00
N PRO A 821 29.32 -2.44 -40.06
CA PRO A 821 28.74 -3.69 -39.57
C PRO A 821 27.32 -3.59 -39.00
N TRP A 822 27.00 -2.47 -38.35
CA TRP A 822 25.69 -2.23 -37.72
C TRP A 822 24.66 -1.58 -38.63
N THR A 823 25.03 -1.14 -39.83
CA THR A 823 24.11 -0.42 -40.73
C THR A 823 22.86 -1.25 -41.03
N HIS A 824 23.04 -2.52 -41.36
CA HIS A 824 21.92 -3.39 -41.70
C HIS A 824 21.04 -3.68 -40.48
N THR A 825 21.66 -4.07 -39.36
CA THR A 825 20.98 -4.51 -38.15
C THR A 825 20.18 -3.37 -37.54
N VAL A 826 20.77 -2.18 -37.35
CA VAL A 826 20.06 -1.00 -36.83
C VAL A 826 18.81 -0.67 -37.63
N TYR A 827 18.92 -0.56 -38.97
CA TYR A 827 17.75 -0.24 -39.79
C TYR A 827 16.69 -1.33 -39.73
N GLN A 828 17.08 -2.60 -39.68
CA GLN A 828 16.16 -3.71 -39.54
C GLN A 828 15.42 -3.69 -38.19
N SER A 829 16.14 -3.45 -37.09
CA SER A 829 15.56 -3.34 -35.74
C SER A 829 14.58 -2.16 -35.64
N LEU A 830 14.91 -1.02 -36.26
CA LEU A 830 14.05 0.16 -36.32
C LEU A 830 12.79 -0.10 -37.17
N ILE A 831 12.93 -0.72 -38.34
CA ILE A 831 11.80 -1.13 -39.19
C ILE A 831 10.88 -2.08 -38.43
N HIS A 832 11.45 -3.09 -37.76
CA HIS A 832 10.69 -4.02 -36.95
C HIS A 832 9.90 -3.29 -35.85
N SER A 833 10.53 -2.34 -35.18
CA SER A 833 9.87 -1.52 -34.15
C SER A 833 8.77 -0.62 -34.70
N LEU A 834 8.95 -0.07 -35.90
CA LEU A 834 7.93 0.75 -36.59
C LEU A 834 6.71 -0.08 -37.01
N LEU A 835 6.92 -1.30 -37.52
CA LEU A 835 5.84 -2.12 -38.07
C LEU A 835 5.12 -2.96 -37.01
N HIS A 836 5.84 -3.49 -36.02
CA HIS A 836 5.29 -4.54 -35.13
C HIS A 836 5.12 -4.12 -33.67
N CYS A 837 5.70 -2.99 -33.23
CA CYS A 837 5.50 -2.53 -31.87
C CYS A 837 4.06 -2.02 -31.69
N LYS A 838 3.35 -2.52 -30.67
CA LYS A 838 1.99 -2.03 -30.35
C LYS A 838 1.98 -0.58 -29.84
N ASN A 839 3.10 -0.09 -29.32
CA ASN A 839 3.17 1.24 -28.71
C ASN A 839 3.50 2.34 -29.74
N PHE A 840 2.56 3.25 -29.98
CA PHE A 840 2.74 4.37 -30.91
C PHE A 840 3.96 5.25 -30.63
N LYS A 841 4.31 5.52 -29.35
CA LYS A 841 5.47 6.36 -29.03
C LYS A 841 6.79 5.73 -29.50
N VAL A 842 6.91 4.40 -29.39
CA VAL A 842 8.07 3.66 -29.90
C VAL A 842 8.11 3.74 -31.43
N ARG A 843 6.97 3.53 -32.10
CA ARG A 843 6.86 3.62 -33.57
C ARG A 843 7.25 5.00 -34.10
N ILE A 844 6.80 6.07 -33.43
CA ILE A 844 7.13 7.47 -33.77
C ILE A 844 8.65 7.67 -33.74
N ASN A 845 9.32 7.26 -32.66
CA ASN A 845 10.77 7.43 -32.53
C ASN A 845 11.55 6.53 -33.49
N ALA A 846 11.04 5.32 -33.77
CA ALA A 846 11.63 4.46 -34.79
C ALA A 846 11.55 5.09 -36.19
N CYS A 847 10.39 5.66 -36.54
CA CYS A 847 10.18 6.39 -37.79
C CYS A 847 11.12 7.60 -37.92
N LEU A 848 11.25 8.39 -36.85
CA LEU A 848 12.18 9.51 -36.80
C LEU A 848 13.61 9.05 -37.08
N ALA A 849 14.11 8.06 -36.33
CA ALA A 849 15.46 7.53 -36.47
C ALA A 849 15.76 6.98 -37.88
N LEU A 850 14.76 6.38 -38.53
CA LEU A 850 14.88 5.87 -39.90
C LEU A 850 15.14 6.96 -40.95
N THR A 851 14.82 8.22 -40.65
CA THR A 851 14.94 9.35 -41.58
C THR A 851 15.83 10.48 -41.07
N THR A 852 16.54 10.27 -39.98
CA THR A 852 17.54 11.20 -39.45
C THR A 852 18.75 11.42 -40.38
N PRO A 853 19.32 10.38 -41.04
CA PRO A 853 20.51 10.54 -41.87
C PRO A 853 20.34 11.62 -42.94
N LYS A 854 21.36 12.47 -43.09
CA LYS A 854 21.34 13.67 -43.95
C LYS A 854 21.95 13.43 -45.33
N ARG A 855 22.49 12.24 -45.60
CA ARG A 855 23.02 11.86 -46.91
C ARG A 855 22.50 10.49 -47.34
N GLN A 856 22.33 10.31 -48.65
CA GLN A 856 21.80 9.07 -49.22
C GLN A 856 22.72 7.86 -48.97
N ASP A 857 24.04 8.04 -48.95
CA ASP A 857 25.01 6.96 -48.79
C ASP A 857 25.00 6.35 -47.37
N GLN A 858 24.54 7.12 -46.37
CA GLN A 858 24.37 6.66 -44.99
C GLN A 858 23.34 5.53 -44.86
N TYR A 859 22.46 5.35 -45.84
CA TYR A 859 21.48 4.26 -45.83
C TYR A 859 22.05 2.90 -46.24
N GLY A 860 23.26 2.82 -46.80
CA GLY A 860 23.90 1.53 -47.15
C GLY A 860 23.06 0.60 -48.02
N GLY A 861 22.25 1.16 -48.93
CA GLY A 861 21.33 0.41 -49.80
C GLY A 861 19.97 0.06 -49.18
N LYS A 862 19.68 0.45 -47.93
CA LYS A 862 18.41 0.15 -47.24
C LYS A 862 17.28 1.14 -47.52
N LEU A 863 17.55 2.25 -48.21
CA LEU A 863 16.57 3.34 -48.42
C LEU A 863 15.25 2.85 -49.02
N VAL A 864 15.29 1.99 -50.05
CA VAL A 864 14.08 1.43 -50.69
C VAL A 864 13.23 0.65 -49.66
N LEU A 865 13.88 -0.15 -48.82
CA LEU A 865 13.21 -0.94 -47.78
C LEU A 865 12.63 -0.05 -46.66
N ILE A 866 13.34 1.03 -46.30
CA ILE A 866 12.89 2.01 -45.31
C ILE A 866 11.64 2.73 -45.81
N VAL A 867 11.66 3.25 -47.05
CA VAL A 867 10.50 3.93 -47.66
C VAL A 867 9.31 2.97 -47.72
N LYS A 868 9.52 1.73 -48.17
CA LYS A 868 8.45 0.71 -48.19
C LYS A 868 7.84 0.48 -46.81
N SER A 869 8.68 0.34 -45.78
CA SER A 869 8.23 0.11 -44.40
C SER A 869 7.48 1.33 -43.82
N ILE A 870 7.89 2.55 -44.14
CA ILE A 870 7.18 3.77 -43.72
C ILE A 870 5.79 3.85 -44.37
N LEU A 871 5.69 3.50 -45.65
CA LEU A 871 4.41 3.46 -46.37
C LEU A 871 3.49 2.34 -45.85
N GLU A 872 4.04 1.19 -45.47
CA GLU A 872 3.28 0.13 -44.82
C GLU A 872 2.77 0.57 -43.44
N ALA A 873 3.62 1.25 -42.66
CA ALA A 873 3.23 1.80 -41.38
C ALA A 873 2.09 2.83 -41.50
N TRP A 874 2.10 3.64 -42.57
CA TRP A 874 1.01 4.56 -42.93
C TRP A 874 -0.29 3.81 -43.20
N ASP A 875 -0.27 2.82 -44.09
CA ASP A 875 -1.47 2.05 -44.47
C ASP A 875 -2.10 1.34 -43.26
N VAL A 876 -1.28 0.81 -42.35
CA VAL A 876 -1.75 0.19 -41.10
C VAL A 876 -2.31 1.24 -40.14
N CYS A 877 -1.69 2.42 -40.06
CA CYS A 877 -2.13 3.51 -39.19
C CYS A 877 -3.52 4.01 -39.61
N GLU A 878 -3.73 4.24 -40.91
CA GLU A 878 -5.01 4.68 -41.48
C GLU A 878 -6.16 3.71 -41.13
N LYS A 879 -5.92 2.40 -41.28
CA LYS A 879 -6.91 1.34 -41.02
C LYS A 879 -7.26 1.14 -39.54
N ASN A 880 -6.46 1.67 -38.60
CA ASN A 880 -6.72 1.49 -37.18
C ASN A 880 -7.86 2.42 -36.71
N THR A 881 -8.94 1.83 -36.20
CA THR A 881 -10.18 2.51 -35.77
C THR A 881 -10.38 2.55 -34.25
N GLU A 882 -9.37 2.17 -33.45
CA GLU A 882 -9.49 2.15 -32.00
C GLU A 882 -9.54 3.57 -31.39
N TYR A 883 -10.71 3.93 -30.84
CA TYR A 883 -11.00 5.27 -30.31
C TYR A 883 -10.07 5.72 -29.16
N LYS A 884 -9.50 4.78 -28.40
CA LYS A 884 -8.66 5.08 -27.22
C LYS A 884 -7.27 5.62 -27.58
N GLU A 885 -6.80 5.46 -28.82
CA GLU A 885 -5.43 5.82 -29.23
C GLU A 885 -5.37 6.92 -30.31
N ILE A 886 -6.49 7.58 -30.63
CA ILE A 886 -6.61 8.57 -31.73
C ILE A 886 -5.51 9.65 -31.68
N LYS A 887 -5.22 10.20 -30.49
CA LYS A 887 -4.18 11.23 -30.34
C LYS A 887 -2.80 10.74 -30.77
N TYR A 888 -2.43 9.52 -30.39
CA TYR A 888 -1.11 8.96 -30.70
C TYR A 888 -1.02 8.46 -32.15
N LYS A 889 -2.15 8.01 -32.71
CA LYS A 889 -2.30 7.74 -34.14
C LYS A 889 -1.98 8.99 -34.97
N GLN A 890 -2.63 10.13 -34.68
CA GLN A 890 -2.38 11.40 -35.37
C GLN A 890 -0.92 11.85 -35.28
N GLN A 891 -0.28 11.66 -34.13
CA GLN A 891 1.14 11.97 -33.96
C GLN A 891 2.03 11.09 -34.84
N LEU A 892 1.71 9.79 -35.01
CA LEU A 892 2.44 8.92 -35.92
C LEU A 892 2.25 9.32 -37.38
N GLU A 893 1.04 9.68 -37.80
CA GLU A 893 0.78 10.19 -39.15
C GLU A 893 1.60 11.45 -39.46
N GLN A 894 1.62 12.40 -38.51
CA GLN A 894 2.44 13.61 -38.64
C GLN A 894 3.93 13.28 -38.74
N GLN A 895 4.42 12.36 -37.92
CA GLN A 895 5.81 11.92 -37.97
C GLN A 895 6.13 11.23 -39.31
N ILE A 896 5.25 10.37 -39.83
CA ILE A 896 5.45 9.72 -41.13
C ILE A 896 5.52 10.76 -42.24
N LYS A 897 4.59 11.72 -42.27
CA LYS A 897 4.62 12.82 -43.26
C LYS A 897 5.93 13.61 -43.17
N HIS A 898 6.38 13.93 -41.96
CA HIS A 898 7.66 14.61 -41.76
C HIS A 898 8.84 13.76 -42.27
N SER A 899 8.91 12.49 -41.89
CA SER A 899 9.94 11.54 -42.31
C SER A 899 10.02 11.39 -43.83
N LEU A 900 8.86 11.33 -44.52
CA LEU A 900 8.81 11.27 -45.99
C LEU A 900 9.31 12.57 -46.65
N ARG A 901 9.07 13.75 -46.05
CA ARG A 901 9.66 15.02 -46.52
C ARG A 901 11.18 15.02 -46.36
N CYS A 902 11.70 14.49 -45.26
CA CYS A 902 13.15 14.45 -45.01
C CYS A 902 13.94 13.67 -46.06
N ILE A 903 13.32 12.67 -46.68
CA ILE A 903 13.97 11.81 -47.69
C ILE A 903 13.43 12.02 -49.11
N GLN A 904 12.67 13.10 -49.32
CA GLN A 904 11.94 13.37 -50.56
C GLN A 904 12.84 13.34 -51.80
N ASP A 905 14.03 13.94 -51.69
CA ASP A 905 15.00 14.05 -52.78
C ASP A 905 15.59 12.70 -53.20
N TRP A 906 15.52 11.69 -52.32
CA TRP A 906 16.08 10.35 -52.56
C TRP A 906 15.01 9.28 -52.78
N LEU A 907 13.73 9.68 -52.90
CA LEU A 907 12.63 8.74 -53.10
C LEU A 907 12.81 7.94 -54.40
N PRO A 908 12.77 6.59 -54.33
CA PRO A 908 12.69 5.76 -55.51
C PRO A 908 11.46 6.12 -56.36
N VAL A 909 11.62 6.15 -57.69
CA VAL A 909 10.57 6.59 -58.65
C VAL A 909 9.23 5.91 -58.37
N GLN A 910 9.24 4.61 -58.11
CA GLN A 910 8.05 3.80 -57.82
C GLN A 910 7.23 4.21 -56.58
N PHE A 911 7.76 5.07 -55.70
CA PHE A 911 7.07 5.53 -54.51
C PHE A 911 6.66 7.01 -54.55
N LYS A 912 7.12 7.77 -55.55
CA LYS A 912 6.90 9.23 -55.61
C LYS A 912 5.42 9.59 -55.62
N ASP A 913 4.61 8.91 -56.43
CA ASP A 913 3.18 9.22 -56.55
C ASP A 913 2.42 8.97 -55.24
N LYS A 914 2.65 7.81 -54.60
CA LYS A 914 2.02 7.47 -53.31
C LYS A 914 2.46 8.45 -52.21
N VAL A 915 3.73 8.83 -52.16
CA VAL A 915 4.22 9.80 -51.17
C VAL A 915 3.62 11.19 -51.41
N SER A 916 3.53 11.65 -52.67
CA SER A 916 2.88 12.92 -53.01
C SER A 916 1.43 12.96 -52.55
N GLN A 917 0.65 11.89 -52.74
CA GLN A 917 -0.73 11.78 -52.24
C GLN A 917 -0.80 11.91 -50.71
N ILE A 918 0.09 11.22 -49.98
CA ILE A 918 0.14 11.27 -48.51
C ILE A 918 0.49 12.69 -48.01
N LEU A 919 1.41 13.38 -48.69
CA LEU A 919 1.87 14.72 -48.28
C LEU A 919 0.89 15.85 -48.62
N LEU A 920 0.13 15.71 -49.71
CA LEU A 920 -0.90 16.67 -50.13
C LEU A 920 -2.18 16.57 -49.29
N GLY A 921 -2.36 15.46 -48.55
CA GLY A 921 -3.60 15.16 -47.83
C GLY A 921 -4.68 14.73 -48.80
N ALA A 922 -5.58 13.84 -48.38
CA ALA A 922 -6.77 13.54 -49.15
C ALA A 922 -7.57 14.83 -49.38
N CYS A 923 -7.43 15.44 -50.56
CA CYS A 923 -8.55 16.11 -51.17
C CYS A 923 -9.54 15.01 -51.52
N ASP A 924 -10.58 14.84 -50.71
CA ASP A 924 -11.80 14.15 -51.14
C ASP A 924 -12.30 14.82 -52.44
N PRO A 925 -12.67 14.06 -53.47
CA PRO A 925 -13.77 14.45 -54.35
C PRO A 925 -15.11 14.40 -53.60
#